data_AF-A0A6B0XN90-F1
#
_entry.id   AF-A0A6B0XN90-F1
#
_cell.length_a   1.000
_cell.length_b   1.000
_cell.length_c   1.000
_cell.angle_alpha   90.00
_cell.angle_beta   90.00
_cell.angle_gamma   90.00
#
_symmetry.space_group_name_H-M   'P 1'
#
loop_
_entity.id
_entity.type
_entity.pdbx_description
1 polymer ?
#
loop_
_entity_poly.entity_id
_entity_poly.type
_entity_poly.pdbx_seq_one_letter_code
_entity_poly.pdbx_strand_id
1 'polypeptide(L)'
;MQSREPHTGCAGVPAGCRRRRPGNRAGQRPATTLLFLALTTITAAATATTGPQTTPINLDAYSQILHVSTTTGDDATATGTTSAPYATIPAALAAADANTKTAILIAAGTYPTHNLTLPPNTDLYGGFDPTSTDWTHDRDIQAHPTILDAQGEDRVLTIAATSAATSDTDANNRIDGLRIQGGLVRGPGGGILIDGASPVLSNNVFTGNSTLTPANWAPKYLHETAHDGGAIYCRNGGAPVIRNNLITENGTETGRGGGIAFDGECDGLIADNAIIYNVAGPADKMRSSDGGGISIFNSSSPEISGNVVLGNWALSNNDGGGIFVAYWSSARVRDNVIVANFGKDDGGGLFVGGQEHRYDRPFDPMPSAEDFFVEVTGNRFFGNTNDSNNSSALRITMESRGRVEGNVAALNGGFYLQRSELEVVDNTILEDTLLIETKEGLEPTRFSNNIVTGSLESDGTAVVTASLIRDGSVGEGNEVGLAEFLDDGRELQVVGASFSAASQQTRVIVAAPLPAADLTNRVIASSGGWGVVHSASGRNLTLWGNHRSVTELRLLPTYRQTSSSPGFGKGFDAARADSDYEPQRVNKSIELLERGQPIYYDASTGGYEEGVQMVGTWGDYIIYNVEHVALDFAALREFMRGLVDAGPTPSGHRTPTVIVSLPLLGLDEPTVTAGGWMVQQALAQGVHGVHLARARDPEGVKRFVQAARYPIHKQAIDVVGEGLRGWGSHTFAAWVWGLSVPEYLQKADVWPLNPEGEIMLGVKLEDQQALDRAAETLSVPGLAFAEHGPRDLGLSYGYLEGRADPPLPPEVVAAGDMVLELTKERGMFFLDNVLPGNVTGQIDRGVMIGAGRREDSAEVGRAYSGRTMPW
;
A
#
# COMPACT_ATOMS: atom_id res chain seq x y z
N MET A 1 -44.32 -42.72 11.89
CA MET A 1 -45.60 -42.58 12.62
C MET A 1 -45.87 -41.10 12.78
N GLN A 2 -46.98 -40.64 12.18
CA GLN A 2 -47.74 -39.40 12.43
C GLN A 2 -46.97 -38.06 12.46
N SER A 3 -47.32 -36.96 11.80
CA SER A 3 -48.42 -36.45 10.95
C SER A 3 -48.36 -34.93 11.22
N ARG A 4 -48.66 -33.95 10.37
CA ARG A 4 -49.37 -33.83 9.10
C ARG A 4 -49.16 -32.38 8.68
N GLU A 5 -49.26 -32.17 7.38
CA GLU A 5 -49.18 -30.92 6.64
C GLU A 5 -50.61 -30.28 6.54
N PRO A 6 -50.92 -29.35 5.61
CA PRO A 6 -51.18 -27.90 5.77
C PRO A 6 -52.64 -27.49 5.41
N HIS A 7 -52.99 -26.19 5.36
CA HIS A 7 -54.09 -25.59 4.55
C HIS A 7 -54.03 -24.04 4.64
N THR A 8 -53.80 -23.23 3.60
CA THR A 8 -54.55 -22.83 2.38
C THR A 8 -55.72 -21.85 2.55
N GLY A 9 -55.68 -20.77 1.74
CA GLY A 9 -56.83 -20.08 1.11
C GLY A 9 -57.34 -18.82 1.83
N CYS A 10 -57.89 -17.78 1.18
CA CYS A 10 -58.20 -17.48 -0.22
C CYS A 10 -58.76 -16.02 -0.28
N ALA A 11 -58.68 -15.37 -1.46
CA ALA A 11 -59.62 -14.41 -2.11
C ALA A 11 -60.23 -13.22 -1.29
N GLY A 12 -60.48 -12.00 -1.78
CA GLY A 12 -60.51 -11.41 -3.12
C GLY A 12 -61.69 -10.39 -3.22
N VAL A 13 -61.38 -9.08 -3.41
CA VAL A 13 -62.09 -8.01 -4.20
C VAL A 13 -63.60 -7.70 -3.84
N PRO A 14 -64.35 -6.66 -4.34
CA PRO A 14 -64.10 -5.33 -4.98
C PRO A 14 -64.94 -4.11 -4.52
N ALA A 15 -64.59 -2.93 -5.11
CA ALA A 15 -65.41 -1.75 -5.54
C ALA A 15 -66.17 -0.92 -4.47
N GLY A 16 -66.25 0.42 -4.46
CA GLY A 16 -66.00 1.49 -5.44
C GLY A 16 -67.24 2.41 -5.48
N CYS A 17 -67.15 3.72 -5.18
CA CYS A 17 -68.14 4.73 -5.60
C CYS A 17 -67.64 6.18 -5.46
N ARG A 18 -68.31 7.10 -6.16
CA ARG A 18 -67.76 8.26 -6.89
C ARG A 18 -68.15 9.65 -6.34
N ARG A 19 -67.25 10.63 -6.59
CA ARG A 19 -67.43 12.04 -7.06
C ARG A 19 -68.21 13.09 -6.23
N ARG A 20 -67.61 14.30 -6.13
CA ARG A 20 -68.18 15.58 -6.64
C ARG A 20 -67.12 16.72 -6.74
N ARG A 21 -67.20 17.48 -7.83
CA ARG A 21 -66.70 18.85 -8.15
C ARG A 21 -67.95 19.61 -8.69
N PRO A 22 -68.07 20.97 -8.79
CA PRO A 22 -67.10 21.87 -9.48
C PRO A 22 -67.06 23.40 -9.12
N GLY A 23 -66.14 24.13 -9.78
CA GLY A 23 -66.21 25.58 -10.13
C GLY A 23 -65.36 26.54 -9.27
N ASN A 24 -64.69 27.62 -9.73
CA ASN A 24 -64.43 28.19 -11.06
C ASN A 24 -63.31 29.28 -10.94
N ARG A 25 -62.62 29.54 -12.06
CA ARG A 25 -61.54 30.51 -12.45
C ARG A 25 -61.26 31.81 -11.63
N ALA A 26 -59.98 32.18 -11.49
CA ALA A 26 -59.35 33.45 -11.94
C ALA A 26 -57.80 33.41 -11.75
N GLY A 27 -57.03 33.94 -12.71
CA GLY A 27 -55.58 33.65 -12.86
C GLY A 27 -54.58 34.56 -12.16
N GLN A 28 -53.30 34.20 -12.25
CA GLN A 28 -52.12 35.08 -12.37
C GLN A 28 -50.83 34.23 -12.47
N ARG A 29 -50.02 34.53 -13.51
CA ARG A 29 -48.56 34.34 -13.77
C ARG A 29 -47.78 33.16 -13.12
N PRO A 30 -46.92 32.44 -13.88
CA PRO A 30 -46.06 31.41 -13.30
C PRO A 30 -44.94 32.07 -12.48
N ALA A 31 -44.88 31.76 -11.19
CA ALA A 31 -43.70 31.99 -10.38
C ALA A 31 -42.67 30.91 -10.74
N THR A 32 -41.50 31.35 -11.16
CA THR A 32 -40.30 30.55 -11.37
C THR A 32 -39.90 29.92 -10.05
N THR A 33 -40.26 28.66 -9.81
CA THR A 33 -39.68 27.87 -8.72
C THR A 33 -38.25 27.54 -9.12
N LEU A 34 -37.28 28.31 -8.60
CA LEU A 34 -35.88 27.92 -8.61
C LEU A 34 -35.77 26.56 -7.90
N LEU A 35 -35.51 25.52 -8.68
CA LEU A 35 -35.05 24.24 -8.18
C LEU A 35 -33.67 24.49 -7.56
N PHE A 36 -33.59 24.52 -6.22
CA PHE A 36 -32.30 24.41 -5.55
C PHE A 36 -31.74 23.02 -5.90
N LEU A 37 -30.84 22.98 -6.89
CA LEU A 37 -29.88 21.89 -6.99
C LEU A 37 -29.05 21.97 -5.71
N ALA A 38 -29.35 21.10 -4.75
CA ALA A 38 -28.37 20.76 -3.74
C ALA A 38 -27.18 20.16 -4.50
N LEU A 39 -26.11 20.93 -4.70
CA LEU A 39 -24.80 20.37 -5.00
C LEU A 39 -24.46 19.47 -3.82
N THR A 40 -24.79 18.18 -3.94
CA THR A 40 -24.17 17.15 -3.12
C THR A 40 -22.69 17.23 -3.41
N THR A 41 -21.92 17.72 -2.43
CA THR A 41 -20.47 17.56 -2.40
C THR A 41 -20.18 16.10 -2.68
N ILE A 42 -19.62 15.82 -3.85
CA ILE A 42 -19.11 14.49 -4.19
C ILE A 42 -17.91 14.30 -3.26
N THR A 43 -18.14 13.61 -2.14
CA THR A 43 -17.05 13.11 -1.30
C THR A 43 -16.22 12.18 -2.18
N ALA A 44 -14.95 12.52 -2.39
CA ALA A 44 -13.99 11.66 -3.07
C ALA A 44 -14.10 10.25 -2.47
N ALA A 45 -14.23 9.23 -3.32
CA ALA A 45 -14.24 7.85 -2.88
C ALA A 45 -12.85 7.52 -2.31
N ALA A 46 -12.79 6.74 -1.23
CA ALA A 46 -11.54 6.10 -0.85
C ALA A 46 -11.07 5.23 -2.01
N THR A 47 -9.82 5.39 -2.44
CA THR A 47 -9.24 4.65 -3.56
C THR A 47 -9.12 3.17 -3.23
N ALA A 48 -9.54 2.33 -4.16
CA ALA A 48 -9.32 0.89 -4.09
C ALA A 48 -7.82 0.60 -4.04
N THR A 49 -7.35 -0.13 -3.03
CA THR A 49 -5.94 -0.47 -2.86
C THR A 49 -5.60 -1.91 -3.25
N THR A 50 -6.60 -2.78 -3.46
CA THR A 50 -6.39 -4.22 -3.73
C THR A 50 -7.23 -4.73 -4.88
N GLY A 51 -6.74 -5.75 -5.58
CA GLY A 51 -7.43 -6.44 -6.68
C GLY A 51 -7.34 -5.73 -8.05
N PRO A 52 -8.01 -6.25 -9.09
CA PRO A 52 -7.80 -5.82 -10.47
C PRO A 52 -8.19 -4.39 -10.79
N GLN A 53 -7.26 -3.65 -11.40
CA GLN A 53 -7.45 -2.26 -11.83
C GLN A 53 -7.18 -2.08 -13.33
N THR A 54 -8.03 -1.30 -14.00
CA THR A 54 -7.74 -0.85 -15.37
C THR A 54 -6.58 0.15 -15.32
N THR A 55 -5.40 -0.27 -15.80
CA THR A 55 -4.20 0.57 -15.86
C THR A 55 -3.83 0.86 -17.32
N PRO A 56 -3.37 2.09 -17.64
CA PRO A 56 -2.83 2.39 -18.97
C PRO A 56 -1.60 1.54 -19.30
N ILE A 57 -1.42 1.24 -20.59
CA ILE A 57 -0.27 0.48 -21.10
C ILE A 57 0.65 1.46 -21.83
N ASN A 58 1.96 1.42 -21.54
CA ASN A 58 2.95 2.14 -22.32
C ASN A 58 3.29 1.36 -23.59
N LEU A 59 2.48 1.53 -24.64
CA LEU A 59 2.66 0.83 -25.91
C LEU A 59 3.94 1.23 -26.66
N ASP A 60 4.51 2.40 -26.38
CA ASP A 60 5.77 2.87 -26.98
C ASP A 60 6.99 2.03 -26.55
N ALA A 61 6.85 1.22 -25.49
CA ALA A 61 7.89 0.28 -25.04
C ALA A 61 7.97 -0.99 -25.91
N TYR A 62 7.04 -1.20 -26.86
CA TYR A 62 6.96 -2.40 -27.68
C TYR A 62 7.38 -2.15 -29.12
N SER A 63 8.21 -3.04 -29.66
CA SER A 63 8.63 -2.99 -31.07
C SER A 63 7.61 -3.64 -32.00
N GLN A 64 6.77 -4.52 -31.46
CA GLN A 64 5.69 -5.18 -32.18
C GLN A 64 4.42 -5.17 -31.32
N ILE A 65 3.29 -4.83 -31.93
CA ILE A 65 1.97 -4.87 -31.29
C ILE A 65 1.06 -5.73 -32.18
N LEU A 66 0.57 -6.83 -31.62
CA LEU A 66 -0.34 -7.77 -32.28
C LEU A 66 -1.72 -7.70 -31.64
N HIS A 67 -2.76 -7.90 -32.44
CA HIS A 67 -4.15 -7.83 -32.00
C HIS A 67 -4.85 -9.18 -32.18
N VAL A 68 -5.64 -9.58 -31.19
CA VAL A 68 -6.38 -10.84 -31.18
C VAL A 68 -7.85 -10.57 -30.87
N SER A 69 -8.75 -11.11 -31.70
CA SER A 69 -10.20 -11.00 -31.52
C SER A 69 -10.89 -12.24 -32.07
N THR A 70 -11.62 -12.98 -31.23
CA THR A 70 -12.46 -14.10 -31.70
C THR A 70 -13.61 -13.65 -32.60
N THR A 71 -13.99 -12.37 -32.56
CA THR A 71 -15.16 -11.85 -33.29
C THR A 71 -14.80 -11.27 -34.65
N THR A 72 -13.64 -10.62 -34.75
CA THR A 72 -13.22 -9.88 -35.95
C THR A 72 -11.94 -10.41 -36.58
N GLY A 73 -11.27 -11.38 -35.94
CA GLY A 73 -10.03 -11.96 -36.44
C GLY A 73 -10.21 -13.18 -37.34
N ASP A 74 -9.18 -13.45 -38.14
CA ASP A 74 -9.09 -14.62 -39.02
C ASP A 74 -7.61 -15.02 -39.17
N ASP A 75 -7.21 -16.13 -38.54
CA ASP A 75 -5.81 -16.60 -38.53
C ASP A 75 -5.24 -16.87 -39.94
N ALA A 76 -6.10 -17.13 -40.94
CA ALA A 76 -5.65 -17.37 -42.31
C ALA A 76 -5.28 -16.09 -43.06
N THR A 77 -5.84 -14.94 -42.67
CA THR A 77 -5.68 -13.66 -43.37
C THR A 77 -5.16 -12.53 -42.49
N ALA A 78 -4.96 -12.78 -41.20
CA ALA A 78 -4.49 -11.81 -40.22
C ALA A 78 -3.13 -11.22 -40.56
N THR A 79 -2.98 -9.92 -40.26
CA THR A 79 -1.69 -9.21 -40.28
C THR A 79 -1.29 -8.73 -38.89
N GLY A 80 -2.07 -9.06 -37.85
CA GLY A 80 -1.84 -8.65 -36.47
C GLY A 80 -2.21 -7.20 -36.17
N THR A 81 -2.85 -6.48 -37.10
CA THR A 81 -3.30 -5.09 -36.93
C THR A 81 -4.74 -5.04 -36.40
N THR A 82 -5.19 -3.88 -35.91
CA THR A 82 -6.59 -3.67 -35.49
C THR A 82 -7.59 -3.96 -36.62
N SER A 83 -7.22 -3.73 -37.88
CA SER A 83 -8.07 -3.99 -39.06
C SER A 83 -8.06 -5.45 -39.56
N ALA A 84 -7.07 -6.25 -39.14
CA ALA A 84 -6.94 -7.65 -39.50
C ALA A 84 -6.27 -8.42 -38.36
N PRO A 85 -6.96 -8.53 -37.19
CA PRO A 85 -6.42 -9.20 -36.01
C PRO A 85 -6.38 -10.72 -36.21
N TYR A 86 -5.59 -11.41 -35.40
CA TYR A 86 -5.64 -12.87 -35.28
C TYR A 86 -6.96 -13.29 -34.62
N ALA A 87 -7.49 -14.45 -34.99
CA ALA A 87 -8.65 -15.05 -34.33
C ALA A 87 -8.26 -15.73 -33.01
N THR A 88 -7.03 -16.25 -32.93
CA THR A 88 -6.57 -17.04 -31.78
C THR A 88 -5.25 -16.53 -31.19
N ILE A 89 -5.08 -16.71 -29.88
CA ILE A 89 -3.84 -16.33 -29.17
C ILE A 89 -2.63 -17.16 -29.67
N PRO A 90 -2.73 -18.49 -29.90
CA PRO A 90 -1.62 -19.26 -30.46
C PRO A 90 -1.13 -18.75 -31.82
N ALA A 91 -2.02 -18.28 -32.69
CA ALA A 91 -1.63 -17.72 -33.99
C ALA A 91 -0.86 -16.40 -33.84
N ALA A 92 -1.29 -15.53 -32.93
CA ALA A 92 -0.54 -14.30 -32.62
C ALA A 92 0.81 -14.59 -31.97
N LEU A 93 0.90 -15.56 -31.06
CA LEU A 93 2.17 -15.98 -30.45
C LEU A 93 3.15 -16.56 -31.49
N ALA A 94 2.65 -17.33 -32.45
CA ALA A 94 3.47 -17.85 -33.55
C ALA A 94 3.99 -16.74 -34.49
N ALA A 95 3.32 -15.59 -34.51
CA ALA A 95 3.71 -14.41 -35.30
C ALA A 95 4.56 -13.39 -34.53
N ALA A 96 4.70 -13.57 -33.21
CA ALA A 96 5.55 -12.71 -32.39
C ALA A 96 7.03 -12.88 -32.76
N ASP A 97 7.74 -11.78 -32.96
CA ASP A 97 9.17 -11.80 -33.23
C ASP A 97 9.94 -12.06 -31.93
N ALA A 98 10.55 -13.24 -31.84
CA ALA A 98 11.34 -13.67 -30.69
C ALA A 98 12.53 -12.73 -30.35
N ASN A 99 12.95 -11.87 -31.27
CA ASN A 99 14.06 -10.94 -31.08
C ASN A 99 13.61 -9.56 -30.57
N THR A 100 12.31 -9.32 -30.43
CA THR A 100 11.78 -8.01 -30.04
C THR A 100 10.74 -8.13 -28.94
N LYS A 101 10.55 -7.04 -28.19
CA LYS A 101 9.49 -6.99 -27.18
C LYS A 101 8.13 -6.81 -27.87
N THR A 102 7.26 -7.80 -27.69
CA THR A 102 5.96 -7.89 -28.36
C THR A 102 4.81 -7.76 -27.37
N ALA A 103 3.87 -6.85 -27.64
CA ALA A 103 2.59 -6.79 -26.94
C ALA A 103 1.51 -7.49 -27.77
N ILE A 104 0.75 -8.39 -27.15
CA ILE A 104 -0.44 -8.99 -27.73
C ILE A 104 -1.66 -8.42 -26.99
N LEU A 105 -2.41 -7.57 -27.68
CA LEU A 105 -3.65 -6.99 -27.19
C LEU A 105 -4.81 -7.91 -27.57
N ILE A 106 -5.63 -8.31 -26.60
CA ILE A 106 -6.63 -9.35 -26.75
C ILE A 106 -8.00 -8.79 -26.39
N ALA A 107 -8.91 -8.73 -27.37
CA ALA A 107 -10.27 -8.26 -27.17
C ALA A 107 -11.07 -9.14 -26.21
N ALA A 108 -12.11 -8.55 -25.65
CA ALA A 108 -13.14 -9.25 -24.89
C ALA A 108 -13.67 -10.46 -25.67
N GLY A 109 -13.79 -11.58 -24.97
CA GLY A 109 -14.15 -12.86 -25.55
C GLY A 109 -13.60 -14.02 -24.75
N THR A 110 -14.00 -15.24 -25.10
CA THR A 110 -13.48 -16.47 -24.52
C THR A 110 -12.58 -17.19 -25.52
N TYR A 111 -11.37 -17.50 -25.09
CA TYR A 111 -10.30 -18.12 -25.86
C TYR A 111 -9.97 -19.48 -25.25
N PRO A 112 -10.33 -20.59 -25.92
CA PRO A 112 -9.92 -21.93 -25.50
C PRO A 112 -8.39 -22.01 -25.44
N THR A 113 -7.87 -22.39 -24.27
CA THR A 113 -6.44 -22.35 -23.99
C THR A 113 -6.03 -23.59 -23.20
N HIS A 114 -5.26 -24.49 -23.82
CA HIS A 114 -4.78 -25.72 -23.18
C HIS A 114 -3.25 -25.71 -23.13
N ASN A 115 -2.72 -25.40 -21.96
CA ASN A 115 -1.29 -25.33 -21.63
C ASN A 115 -0.49 -24.45 -22.60
N LEU A 116 -0.97 -23.22 -22.81
CA LEU A 116 -0.34 -22.26 -23.71
C LEU A 116 1.02 -21.82 -23.16
N THR A 117 2.07 -22.01 -23.94
CA THR A 117 3.42 -21.60 -23.55
C THR A 117 3.72 -20.20 -24.07
N LEU A 118 4.13 -19.28 -23.19
CA LEU A 118 4.55 -17.94 -23.60
C LEU A 118 6.02 -17.95 -24.06
N PRO A 119 6.32 -17.48 -25.27
CA PRO A 119 7.68 -17.18 -25.68
C PRO A 119 8.27 -16.04 -24.82
N PRO A 120 9.61 -15.94 -24.69
CA PRO A 120 10.25 -14.78 -24.08
C PRO A 120 9.82 -13.45 -24.73
N ASN A 121 9.97 -12.35 -23.99
CA ASN A 121 9.71 -10.99 -24.49
C ASN A 121 8.29 -10.75 -25.04
N THR A 122 7.32 -11.58 -24.66
CA THR A 122 5.94 -11.48 -25.15
C THR A 122 4.97 -11.22 -24.01
N ASP A 123 4.22 -10.13 -24.11
CA ASP A 123 3.27 -9.69 -23.09
C ASP A 123 1.84 -9.85 -23.59
N LEU A 124 0.95 -10.31 -22.72
CA LEU A 124 -0.47 -10.48 -23.00
C LEU A 124 -1.29 -9.44 -22.23
N TYR A 125 -2.14 -8.70 -22.95
CA TYR A 125 -3.01 -7.69 -22.38
C TYR A 125 -4.47 -7.96 -22.75
N GLY A 126 -5.35 -8.06 -21.75
CA GLY A 126 -6.80 -8.10 -21.93
C GLY A 126 -7.47 -6.74 -21.73
N GLY A 127 -8.79 -6.71 -21.96
CA GLY A 127 -9.62 -5.54 -21.63
C GLY A 127 -10.02 -4.66 -22.81
N PHE A 128 -9.96 -5.14 -24.06
CA PHE A 128 -10.23 -4.32 -25.24
C PHE A 128 -11.61 -4.61 -25.85
N ASP A 129 -12.30 -3.56 -26.32
CA ASP A 129 -13.56 -3.73 -27.04
C ASP A 129 -13.31 -4.32 -28.45
N PRO A 130 -13.85 -5.50 -28.80
CA PRO A 130 -13.67 -6.12 -30.12
C PRO A 130 -14.21 -5.27 -31.28
N THR A 131 -15.08 -4.31 -30.99
CA THR A 131 -15.70 -3.41 -31.98
C THR A 131 -14.97 -2.09 -32.13
N SER A 132 -14.03 -1.77 -31.22
CA SER A 132 -13.25 -0.54 -31.30
C SER A 132 -12.19 -0.61 -32.40
N THR A 133 -11.93 0.53 -33.02
CA THR A 133 -10.81 0.73 -33.94
C THR A 133 -9.58 1.34 -33.25
N ASP A 134 -9.70 1.76 -31.99
CA ASP A 134 -8.65 2.41 -31.19
C ASP A 134 -8.38 1.64 -29.89
N TRP A 135 -7.70 0.52 -30.01
CA TRP A 135 -7.30 -0.30 -28.87
C TRP A 135 -6.15 0.32 -28.06
N THR A 136 -5.65 1.49 -28.47
CA THR A 136 -4.61 2.19 -27.69
C THR A 136 -5.22 2.98 -26.53
N HIS A 137 -6.49 3.36 -26.63
CA HIS A 137 -7.18 4.15 -25.60
C HIS A 137 -8.43 3.47 -25.01
N ASP A 138 -9.05 2.50 -25.71
CA ASP A 138 -10.31 1.87 -25.29
C ASP A 138 -10.11 0.61 -24.43
N ARG A 139 -9.27 0.69 -23.39
CA ARG A 139 -9.04 -0.42 -22.46
C ARG A 139 -9.88 -0.29 -21.19
N ASP A 140 -10.68 -1.29 -20.88
CA ASP A 140 -11.36 -1.48 -19.59
C ASP A 140 -11.52 -2.98 -19.29
N ILE A 141 -10.76 -3.49 -18.31
CA ILE A 141 -10.71 -4.92 -17.98
C ILE A 141 -12.01 -5.42 -17.32
N GLN A 142 -12.83 -4.51 -16.78
CA GLN A 142 -14.10 -4.84 -16.15
C GLN A 142 -15.23 -4.83 -17.17
N ALA A 143 -15.25 -3.83 -18.07
CA ALA A 143 -16.26 -3.71 -19.12
C ALA A 143 -16.04 -4.70 -20.28
N HIS A 144 -14.78 -5.03 -20.59
CA HIS A 144 -14.38 -5.83 -21.75
C HIS A 144 -13.57 -7.08 -21.35
N PRO A 145 -14.18 -8.05 -20.65
CA PRO A 145 -13.44 -9.18 -20.09
C PRO A 145 -12.87 -10.10 -21.17
N THR A 146 -11.56 -10.32 -21.11
CA THR A 146 -10.83 -11.30 -21.92
C THR A 146 -10.60 -12.57 -21.10
N ILE A 147 -11.11 -13.72 -21.57
CA ILE A 147 -11.13 -14.97 -20.82
C ILE A 147 -10.28 -16.03 -21.53
N LEU A 148 -9.23 -16.51 -20.86
CA LEU A 148 -8.47 -17.69 -21.24
C LEU A 148 -9.03 -18.87 -20.46
N ASP A 149 -9.66 -19.81 -21.17
CA ASP A 149 -10.42 -20.90 -20.57
C ASP A 149 -9.86 -22.25 -21.02
N ALA A 150 -9.40 -23.05 -20.05
CA ALA A 150 -8.94 -24.42 -20.28
C ALA A 150 -10.08 -25.45 -20.31
N GLN A 151 -11.33 -25.03 -20.06
CA GLN A 151 -12.56 -25.82 -20.22
C GLN A 151 -12.61 -27.11 -19.39
N GLY A 152 -11.91 -27.13 -18.26
CA GLY A 152 -11.77 -28.32 -17.42
C GLY A 152 -10.73 -29.31 -17.94
N GLU A 153 -9.83 -28.90 -18.82
CA GLU A 153 -8.79 -29.74 -19.43
C GLU A 153 -7.41 -29.08 -19.40
N ASP A 154 -6.43 -29.78 -18.82
CA ASP A 154 -5.04 -29.31 -18.71
C ASP A 154 -4.93 -27.99 -17.90
N ARG A 155 -3.73 -27.43 -17.78
CA ARG A 155 -3.53 -26.10 -17.21
C ARG A 155 -3.80 -25.01 -18.25
N VAL A 156 -3.97 -23.76 -17.84
CA VAL A 156 -4.19 -22.66 -18.79
C VAL A 156 -2.88 -22.25 -19.46
N LEU A 157 -1.85 -21.89 -18.70
CA LEU A 157 -0.58 -21.38 -19.25
C LEU A 157 0.67 -22.00 -18.59
N THR A 158 1.77 -22.01 -19.34
CA THR A 158 3.13 -22.26 -18.82
C THR A 158 4.06 -21.12 -19.22
N ILE A 159 4.86 -20.66 -18.27
CA ILE A 159 5.94 -19.69 -18.48
C ILE A 159 7.21 -20.32 -17.93
N ALA A 160 8.19 -20.56 -18.79
CA ALA A 160 9.44 -21.20 -18.40
C ALA A 160 10.63 -20.29 -18.69
N ALA A 161 11.65 -20.35 -17.84
CA ALA A 161 12.91 -19.67 -18.10
C ALA A 161 13.53 -20.16 -19.40
N THR A 162 14.18 -19.25 -20.11
CA THR A 162 15.07 -19.63 -21.20
C THR A 162 16.51 -19.53 -20.73
N SER A 163 17.39 -20.36 -21.29
CA SER A 163 18.82 -20.42 -20.95
C SER A 163 19.61 -19.12 -21.23
N ALA A 164 18.93 -18.05 -21.66
CA ALA A 164 19.48 -16.74 -21.97
C ALA A 164 19.21 -15.67 -20.89
N ALA A 165 18.37 -15.95 -19.88
CA ALA A 165 18.04 -14.99 -18.83
C ALA A 165 19.13 -14.94 -17.75
N THR A 166 20.21 -14.21 -18.03
CA THR A 166 21.13 -13.73 -17.00
C THR A 166 20.61 -12.40 -16.49
N SER A 167 20.15 -12.36 -15.23
CA SER A 167 20.01 -11.17 -14.38
C SER A 167 19.76 -9.84 -15.11
N ASP A 168 18.50 -9.41 -15.17
CA ASP A 168 18.00 -8.03 -14.98
C ASP A 168 16.66 -7.86 -15.72
N THR A 169 15.78 -7.12 -15.07
CA THR A 169 14.35 -6.78 -15.22
C THR A 169 13.67 -6.67 -16.61
N ASP A 170 14.34 -6.85 -17.73
CA ASP A 170 13.81 -6.51 -19.07
C ASP A 170 13.26 -7.69 -19.90
N ALA A 171 13.59 -8.95 -19.56
CA ALA A 171 13.18 -10.15 -20.31
C ALA A 171 11.92 -10.84 -19.77
N ASN A 172 11.17 -10.20 -18.88
CA ASN A 172 10.05 -10.80 -18.16
C ASN A 172 8.74 -10.67 -18.93
N ASN A 173 8.05 -11.80 -19.14
CA ASN A 173 6.69 -11.81 -19.66
C ASN A 173 5.74 -11.04 -18.73
N ARG A 174 4.79 -10.31 -19.30
CA ARG A 174 3.67 -9.71 -18.57
C ARG A 174 2.33 -10.31 -18.99
N ILE A 175 1.50 -10.60 -18.00
CA ILE A 175 0.11 -11.01 -18.19
C ILE A 175 -0.76 -10.01 -17.42
N ASP A 176 -1.57 -9.23 -18.15
CA ASP A 176 -2.33 -8.15 -17.54
C ASP A 176 -3.79 -8.05 -18.02
N GLY A 177 -4.74 -7.98 -17.08
CA GLY A 177 -6.15 -7.76 -17.37
C GLY A 177 -6.89 -8.97 -17.96
N LEU A 178 -6.40 -10.19 -17.74
CA LEU A 178 -7.01 -11.43 -18.22
C LEU A 178 -7.83 -12.12 -17.12
N ARG A 179 -8.83 -12.91 -17.53
CA ARG A 179 -9.45 -13.93 -16.69
C ARG A 179 -8.89 -15.30 -17.08
N ILE A 180 -8.26 -15.98 -16.13
CA ILE A 180 -7.59 -17.28 -16.30
C ILE A 180 -8.41 -18.31 -15.54
N GLN A 181 -9.05 -19.22 -16.26
CA GLN A 181 -10.04 -20.11 -15.65
C GLN A 181 -10.07 -21.52 -16.25
N GLY A 182 -10.73 -22.41 -15.51
CA GLY A 182 -11.08 -23.74 -16.00
C GLY A 182 -9.90 -24.69 -16.13
N GLY A 183 -8.72 -24.34 -15.60
CA GLY A 183 -7.59 -25.25 -15.55
C GLY A 183 -7.90 -26.47 -14.68
N LEU A 184 -7.72 -27.67 -15.20
CA LEU A 184 -7.86 -28.91 -14.45
C LEU A 184 -6.79 -29.90 -14.90
N VAL A 185 -5.72 -29.98 -14.11
CA VAL A 185 -4.50 -30.68 -14.53
C VAL A 185 -4.05 -31.69 -13.48
N ARG A 186 -3.63 -32.88 -13.94
CA ARG A 186 -2.86 -33.81 -13.10
C ARG A 186 -1.38 -33.44 -13.14
N GLY A 187 -1.07 -32.30 -12.56
CA GLY A 187 0.26 -31.70 -12.48
C GLY A 187 0.20 -30.41 -11.65
N PRO A 188 1.34 -29.74 -11.42
CA PRO A 188 1.34 -28.46 -10.74
C PRO A 188 0.80 -27.33 -11.63
N GLY A 189 0.36 -26.25 -11.00
CA GLY A 189 -0.08 -25.01 -11.66
C GLY A 189 -1.34 -25.19 -12.49
N GLY A 190 -2.51 -25.22 -11.86
CA GLY A 190 -3.79 -25.37 -12.55
C GLY A 190 -4.09 -24.20 -13.50
N GLY A 191 -3.93 -22.96 -13.03
CA GLY A 191 -3.99 -21.78 -13.87
C GLY A 191 -2.68 -21.58 -14.65
N ILE A 192 -1.62 -21.23 -13.92
CA ILE A 192 -0.28 -20.97 -14.48
C ILE A 192 0.78 -21.80 -13.77
N LEU A 193 1.64 -22.44 -14.57
CA LEU A 193 2.93 -22.95 -14.14
C LEU A 193 4.05 -21.94 -14.50
N ILE A 194 4.80 -21.49 -13.51
CA ILE A 194 6.01 -20.68 -13.66
C ILE A 194 7.22 -21.55 -13.32
N ASP A 195 8.11 -21.75 -14.28
CA ASP A 195 9.25 -22.67 -14.16
C ASP A 195 10.57 -21.93 -14.35
N GLY A 196 11.15 -21.44 -13.25
CA GLY A 196 12.39 -20.65 -13.22
C GLY A 196 12.28 -19.24 -13.81
N ALA A 197 11.11 -18.84 -14.30
CA ALA A 197 10.86 -17.51 -14.88
C ALA A 197 10.40 -16.49 -13.83
N SER A 198 10.46 -15.21 -14.18
CA SER A 198 10.10 -14.09 -13.30
C SER A 198 9.05 -13.14 -13.92
N PRO A 199 7.88 -13.64 -14.37
CA PRO A 199 6.88 -12.81 -15.04
C PRO A 199 6.20 -11.78 -14.12
N VAL A 200 5.59 -10.77 -14.72
CA VAL A 200 4.65 -9.85 -14.06
C VAL A 200 3.22 -10.30 -14.33
N LEU A 201 2.51 -10.73 -13.29
CA LEU A 201 1.10 -11.09 -13.33
C LEU A 201 0.31 -9.98 -12.63
N SER A 202 -0.38 -9.12 -13.39
CA SER A 202 -1.10 -7.97 -12.81
C SER A 202 -2.53 -7.79 -13.28
N ASN A 203 -3.42 -7.34 -12.39
CA ASN A 203 -4.80 -7.00 -12.78
C ASN A 203 -5.60 -8.17 -13.39
N ASN A 204 -5.25 -9.42 -13.06
CA ASN A 204 -5.92 -10.61 -13.58
C ASN A 204 -6.97 -11.16 -12.60
N VAL A 205 -7.86 -11.99 -13.12
CA VAL A 205 -8.76 -12.83 -12.31
C VAL A 205 -8.40 -14.30 -12.53
N PHE A 206 -8.01 -15.01 -11.48
CA PHE A 206 -7.81 -16.46 -11.51
C PHE A 206 -8.99 -17.13 -10.83
N THR A 207 -9.75 -17.93 -11.56
CA THR A 207 -10.96 -18.55 -11.01
C THR A 207 -11.19 -19.98 -11.45
N GLY A 208 -11.56 -20.85 -10.51
CA GLY A 208 -11.95 -22.23 -10.82
C GLY A 208 -10.83 -23.07 -11.43
N ASN A 209 -9.56 -22.76 -11.15
CA ASN A 209 -8.43 -23.58 -11.57
C ASN A 209 -8.08 -24.59 -10.49
N SER A 210 -7.73 -25.82 -10.87
CA SER A 210 -7.48 -26.90 -9.93
C SER A 210 -6.41 -27.89 -10.36
N THR A 211 -5.67 -28.40 -9.39
CA THR A 211 -4.76 -29.54 -9.57
C THR A 211 -5.42 -30.83 -9.07
N LEU A 212 -5.22 -31.92 -9.82
CA LEU A 212 -5.67 -33.27 -9.46
C LEU A 212 -4.58 -34.00 -8.70
N THR A 213 -5.00 -34.88 -7.79
CA THR A 213 -4.10 -35.76 -7.02
C THR A 213 -3.13 -36.52 -7.95
N PRO A 214 -1.85 -36.73 -7.61
CA PRO A 214 -0.96 -37.55 -8.43
C PRO A 214 -1.51 -38.96 -8.72
N ALA A 215 -1.18 -39.52 -9.89
CA ALA A 215 -1.63 -40.87 -10.23
C ALA A 215 -0.98 -41.90 -9.28
N ASN A 216 -1.78 -42.81 -8.72
CA ASN A 216 -1.33 -43.79 -7.73
C ASN A 216 -0.70 -43.16 -6.47
N TRP A 217 -1.18 -41.99 -6.06
CA TRP A 217 -0.70 -41.29 -4.86
C TRP A 217 -0.79 -42.17 -3.60
N ALA A 218 0.37 -42.54 -3.08
CA ALA A 218 0.56 -43.32 -1.87
C ALA A 218 1.87 -42.86 -1.21
N PRO A 219 1.92 -41.60 -0.74
CA PRO A 219 3.15 -41.02 -0.21
C PRO A 219 3.56 -41.79 1.03
N LYS A 220 4.88 -41.89 1.24
CA LYS A 220 5.43 -42.60 2.40
C LYS A 220 5.49 -41.69 3.62
N TYR A 221 5.62 -40.39 3.39
CA TYR A 221 5.89 -39.40 4.42
C TYR A 221 4.77 -38.35 4.49
N LEU A 222 4.64 -37.72 5.66
CA LEU A 222 3.80 -36.53 5.80
C LEU A 222 4.43 -35.38 5.01
N HIS A 223 3.59 -34.48 4.49
CA HIS A 223 4.03 -33.30 3.72
C HIS A 223 4.87 -33.65 2.48
N GLU A 224 4.68 -34.83 1.88
CA GLU A 224 5.31 -35.16 0.61
C GLU A 224 4.72 -34.28 -0.52
N THR A 225 5.57 -33.60 -1.29
CA THR A 225 5.10 -32.67 -2.33
C THR A 225 4.26 -33.40 -3.38
N ALA A 226 3.05 -32.88 -3.63
CA ALA A 226 2.09 -33.43 -4.57
C ALA A 226 1.98 -32.50 -5.79
N HIS A 227 0.77 -32.07 -6.15
CA HIS A 227 0.55 -31.11 -7.24
C HIS A 227 0.05 -29.79 -6.69
N ASP A 228 0.98 -28.85 -6.55
CA ASP A 228 0.75 -27.59 -5.84
C ASP A 228 0.32 -26.47 -6.80
N GLY A 229 -0.28 -25.42 -6.24
CA GLY A 229 -0.68 -24.18 -6.94
C GLY A 229 -1.91 -24.35 -7.82
N GLY A 230 -3.10 -24.22 -7.23
CA GLY A 230 -4.37 -24.27 -7.97
C GLY A 230 -4.47 -23.16 -9.01
N ALA A 231 -4.22 -21.91 -8.62
CA ALA A 231 -4.16 -20.78 -9.55
C ALA A 231 -2.76 -20.60 -10.14
N ILE A 232 -1.75 -20.47 -9.29
CA ILE A 232 -0.38 -20.14 -9.69
C ILE A 232 0.59 -21.04 -8.92
N TYR A 233 1.50 -21.69 -9.65
CA TYR A 233 2.63 -22.41 -9.06
C TYR A 233 3.95 -21.88 -9.62
N CYS A 234 4.88 -21.51 -8.74
CA CYS A 234 6.23 -21.09 -9.09
C CYS A 234 7.25 -22.09 -8.56
N ARG A 235 8.23 -22.45 -9.39
CA ARG A 235 9.33 -23.32 -9.00
C ARG A 235 10.68 -22.93 -9.59
N ASN A 236 11.73 -23.62 -9.11
CA ASN A 236 13.08 -23.58 -9.67
C ASN A 236 13.71 -22.17 -9.69
N GLY A 237 13.61 -21.45 -8.59
CA GLY A 237 14.21 -20.11 -8.47
C GLY A 237 13.47 -19.00 -9.21
N GLY A 238 12.22 -19.23 -9.63
CA GLY A 238 11.42 -18.17 -10.25
C GLY A 238 11.15 -17.02 -9.28
N ALA A 239 11.10 -15.78 -9.80
CA ALA A 239 10.85 -14.57 -9.02
C ALA A 239 9.72 -13.70 -9.58
N PRO A 240 8.47 -14.20 -9.66
CA PRO A 240 7.37 -13.47 -10.27
C PRO A 240 6.91 -12.28 -9.42
N VAL A 241 6.37 -11.26 -10.09
CA VAL A 241 5.59 -10.19 -9.47
C VAL A 241 4.11 -10.48 -9.69
N ILE A 242 3.40 -10.86 -8.63
CA ILE A 242 1.97 -11.18 -8.62
C ILE A 242 1.25 -10.05 -7.89
N ARG A 243 0.62 -9.13 -8.63
CA ARG A 243 0.00 -7.95 -8.00
C ARG A 243 -1.37 -7.54 -8.51
N ASN A 244 -2.18 -6.92 -7.66
CA ASN A 244 -3.50 -6.41 -8.05
C ASN A 244 -4.38 -7.49 -8.71
N ASN A 245 -4.25 -8.77 -8.35
CA ASN A 245 -5.07 -9.84 -8.92
C ASN A 245 -6.25 -10.18 -8.00
N LEU A 246 -7.30 -10.75 -8.57
CA LEU A 246 -8.32 -11.51 -7.83
C LEU A 246 -8.03 -12.99 -8.03
N ILE A 247 -7.67 -13.70 -6.97
CA ILE A 247 -7.37 -15.13 -7.00
C ILE A 247 -8.43 -15.81 -6.15
N THR A 248 -9.41 -16.42 -6.80
CA THR A 248 -10.62 -16.90 -6.13
C THR A 248 -11.09 -18.27 -6.57
N GLU A 249 -11.64 -19.05 -5.62
CA GLU A 249 -12.28 -20.33 -5.93
C GLU A 249 -11.37 -21.29 -6.73
N ASN A 250 -10.05 -21.23 -6.50
CA ASN A 250 -9.08 -22.19 -7.03
C ASN A 250 -8.80 -23.25 -5.99
N GLY A 251 -8.20 -24.38 -6.40
CA GLY A 251 -7.84 -25.38 -5.42
C GLY A 251 -6.87 -26.45 -5.86
N THR A 252 -6.60 -27.36 -4.94
CA THR A 252 -5.78 -28.55 -5.15
C THR A 252 -6.51 -29.73 -4.53
N GLU A 253 -6.65 -30.86 -5.22
CA GLU A 253 -7.21 -32.07 -4.59
C GLU A 253 -6.28 -32.62 -3.51
N THR A 254 -4.99 -32.71 -3.85
CA THR A 254 -3.87 -33.05 -2.97
C THR A 254 -2.65 -32.26 -3.43
N GLY A 255 -2.19 -31.33 -2.61
CA GLY A 255 -1.11 -30.38 -2.92
C GLY A 255 -1.34 -29.01 -2.26
N ARG A 256 -0.30 -28.22 -2.12
CA ARG A 256 -0.31 -26.94 -1.40
C ARG A 256 -0.80 -25.78 -2.25
N GLY A 257 -1.17 -24.67 -1.60
CA GLY A 257 -1.42 -23.41 -2.30
C GLY A 257 -2.65 -23.50 -3.21
N GLY A 258 -3.84 -23.57 -2.64
CA GLY A 258 -5.09 -23.55 -3.42
C GLY A 258 -5.13 -22.34 -4.37
N GLY A 259 -4.68 -21.18 -3.88
CA GLY A 259 -4.38 -20.01 -4.71
C GLY A 259 -2.96 -20.06 -5.29
N ILE A 260 -1.96 -19.70 -4.50
CA ILE A 260 -0.57 -19.51 -4.92
C ILE A 260 0.34 -20.50 -4.18
N ALA A 261 1.28 -21.14 -4.88
CA ALA A 261 2.35 -21.93 -4.26
C ALA A 261 3.73 -21.61 -4.85
N PHE A 262 4.73 -21.43 -3.98
CA PHE A 262 6.15 -21.25 -4.33
C PHE A 262 6.95 -22.41 -3.74
N ASP A 263 7.81 -23.04 -4.56
CA ASP A 263 8.59 -24.23 -4.17
C ASP A 263 9.97 -24.24 -4.84
N GLY A 264 11.02 -24.38 -4.05
CA GLY A 264 12.38 -24.58 -4.54
C GLY A 264 13.05 -23.25 -4.86
N GLU A 265 13.47 -22.57 -3.79
CA GLU A 265 14.30 -21.35 -3.84
C GLU A 265 13.66 -20.18 -4.60
N CYS A 266 12.32 -20.14 -4.66
CA CYS A 266 11.63 -19.05 -5.34
C CYS A 266 11.64 -17.76 -4.51
N ASP A 267 11.68 -16.63 -5.19
CA ASP A 267 11.58 -15.29 -4.59
C ASP A 267 10.46 -14.51 -5.30
N GLY A 268 10.36 -13.20 -5.12
CA GLY A 268 9.44 -12.32 -5.83
C GLY A 268 8.48 -11.58 -4.90
N LEU A 269 7.39 -11.09 -5.48
CA LEU A 269 6.44 -10.20 -4.80
C LEU A 269 5.00 -10.70 -5.00
N ILE A 270 4.27 -10.86 -3.90
CA ILE A 270 2.83 -11.09 -3.88
C ILE A 270 2.20 -9.87 -3.21
N ALA A 271 1.73 -8.90 -4.00
CA ALA A 271 1.29 -7.61 -3.47
C ALA A 271 -0.12 -7.17 -3.89
N ASP A 272 -0.88 -6.54 -2.99
CA ASP A 272 -2.14 -5.88 -3.32
C ASP A 272 -3.20 -6.78 -3.99
N ASN A 273 -3.12 -8.10 -3.78
CA ASN A 273 -4.07 -9.06 -4.34
C ASN A 273 -5.27 -9.24 -3.40
N ALA A 274 -6.40 -9.63 -3.99
CA ALA A 274 -7.54 -10.21 -3.28
C ALA A 274 -7.50 -11.74 -3.46
N ILE A 275 -7.14 -12.48 -2.41
CA ILE A 275 -6.98 -13.94 -2.42
C ILE A 275 -8.10 -14.54 -1.57
N ILE A 276 -9.14 -15.03 -2.24
CA ILE A 276 -10.45 -15.25 -1.61
C ILE A 276 -10.98 -16.66 -1.89
N TYR A 277 -11.43 -17.39 -0.87
CA TYR A 277 -12.14 -18.67 -1.03
C TYR A 277 -11.41 -19.74 -1.84
N ASN A 278 -10.09 -19.79 -1.76
CA ASN A 278 -9.31 -20.90 -2.34
C ASN A 278 -9.23 -22.08 -1.37
N VAL A 279 -9.13 -23.30 -1.89
CA VAL A 279 -9.23 -24.54 -1.09
C VAL A 279 -8.09 -25.50 -1.41
N ALA A 280 -7.35 -25.93 -0.40
CA ALA A 280 -6.32 -26.96 -0.52
C ALA A 280 -6.71 -28.26 0.20
N GLY A 281 -6.45 -29.40 -0.45
CA GLY A 281 -6.44 -30.73 0.18
C GLY A 281 -7.77 -31.41 0.54
N PRO A 282 -8.91 -31.22 -0.16
CA PRO A 282 -10.15 -31.94 0.15
C PRO A 282 -10.03 -33.46 -0.01
N ALA A 283 -9.06 -33.98 -0.78
CA ALA A 283 -8.82 -35.42 -0.97
C ALA A 283 -7.51 -35.91 -0.34
N ASP A 284 -6.80 -35.03 0.36
CA ASP A 284 -5.51 -35.33 0.95
C ASP A 284 -5.62 -36.30 2.12
N LYS A 285 -4.66 -37.21 2.21
CA LYS A 285 -4.59 -38.25 3.24
C LYS A 285 -3.35 -38.11 4.12
N MET A 286 -2.38 -37.27 3.74
CA MET A 286 -1.01 -37.28 4.24
C MET A 286 -0.44 -35.86 4.41
N ARG A 287 -1.30 -34.92 4.83
CA ARG A 287 -0.95 -33.54 5.19
C ARG A 287 0.00 -32.87 4.18
N SER A 288 -0.32 -32.96 2.89
CA SER A 288 0.50 -32.46 1.78
C SER A 288 -0.10 -31.20 1.13
N SER A 289 -1.11 -30.59 1.76
CA SER A 289 -1.96 -29.56 1.14
C SER A 289 -2.17 -28.34 2.04
N ASP A 290 -1.08 -27.88 2.63
CA ASP A 290 -1.05 -26.68 3.46
C ASP A 290 -1.15 -25.40 2.60
N GLY A 291 -1.60 -24.30 3.19
CA GLY A 291 -1.71 -23.02 2.48
C GLY A 291 -2.93 -22.97 1.56
N GLY A 292 -4.14 -22.79 2.10
CA GLY A 292 -5.35 -22.67 1.26
C GLY A 292 -5.26 -21.48 0.29
N GLY A 293 -4.80 -20.33 0.78
CA GLY A 293 -4.57 -19.13 -0.01
C GLY A 293 -3.18 -19.11 -0.65
N ILE A 294 -2.14 -19.05 0.19
CA ILE A 294 -0.73 -18.96 -0.22
C ILE A 294 0.09 -20.05 0.49
N SER A 295 0.98 -20.70 -0.23
CA SER A 295 1.98 -21.61 0.33
C SER A 295 3.38 -21.24 -0.14
N ILE A 296 4.30 -21.01 0.79
CA ILE A 296 5.72 -20.76 0.54
C ILE A 296 6.50 -21.94 1.12
N PHE A 297 7.23 -22.65 0.28
CA PHE A 297 7.87 -23.90 0.65
C PHE A 297 9.29 -24.01 0.09
N ASN A 298 10.11 -24.82 0.77
CA ASN A 298 11.41 -25.28 0.28
C ASN A 298 12.37 -24.13 -0.06
N SER A 299 12.84 -23.44 0.99
CA SER A 299 13.82 -22.33 0.93
C SER A 299 13.40 -21.14 0.07
N SER A 300 12.09 -20.91 -0.09
CA SER A 300 11.57 -19.77 -0.84
C SER A 300 11.48 -18.52 0.04
N SER A 301 11.68 -17.32 -0.50
CA SER A 301 11.83 -16.07 0.27
C SER A 301 11.05 -14.84 -0.25
N PRO A 302 9.83 -14.97 -0.80
CA PRO A 302 9.12 -13.83 -1.37
C PRO A 302 8.67 -12.80 -0.33
N GLU A 303 8.38 -11.59 -0.80
CA GLU A 303 7.58 -10.62 -0.06
C GLU A 303 6.08 -10.83 -0.32
N ILE A 304 5.27 -10.78 0.74
CA ILE A 304 3.82 -10.89 0.72
C ILE A 304 3.26 -9.64 1.40
N SER A 305 2.82 -8.65 0.62
CA SER A 305 2.46 -7.33 1.17
C SER A 305 1.11 -6.75 0.71
N GLY A 306 0.39 -6.08 1.61
CA GLY A 306 -0.83 -5.33 1.25
C GLY A 306 -2.01 -6.16 0.72
N ASN A 307 -1.98 -7.49 0.85
CA ASN A 307 -3.03 -8.36 0.31
C ASN A 307 -4.25 -8.44 1.23
N VAL A 308 -5.42 -8.75 0.63
CA VAL A 308 -6.59 -9.26 1.35
C VAL A 308 -6.63 -10.78 1.19
N VAL A 309 -6.43 -11.52 2.28
CA VAL A 309 -6.47 -12.99 2.32
C VAL A 309 -7.71 -13.41 3.09
N LEU A 310 -8.79 -13.71 2.37
CA LEU A 310 -10.14 -13.84 2.94
C LEU A 310 -10.74 -15.23 2.69
N GLY A 311 -11.04 -15.97 3.75
CA GLY A 311 -11.88 -17.17 3.65
C GLY A 311 -11.24 -18.35 2.91
N ASN A 312 -9.91 -18.49 2.93
CA ASN A 312 -9.21 -19.62 2.31
C ASN A 312 -9.10 -20.81 3.26
N TRP A 313 -9.11 -22.03 2.71
CA TRP A 313 -9.29 -23.27 3.47
C TRP A 313 -8.17 -24.28 3.19
N ALA A 314 -7.52 -24.77 4.23
CA ALA A 314 -6.65 -25.94 4.20
C ALA A 314 -7.35 -27.09 4.93
N LEU A 315 -7.77 -28.12 4.19
CA LEU A 315 -8.61 -29.21 4.69
C LEU A 315 -7.78 -30.42 5.13
N SER A 316 -8.42 -31.53 5.54
CA SER A 316 -7.73 -32.82 5.77
C SER A 316 -6.50 -32.82 6.71
N ASN A 317 -6.59 -32.07 7.81
CA ASN A 317 -5.56 -31.89 8.84
C ASN A 317 -4.32 -31.11 8.31
N ASN A 318 -4.49 -30.35 7.25
CA ASN A 318 -3.48 -29.41 6.77
C ASN A 318 -3.52 -28.09 7.56
N ASP A 319 -2.39 -27.41 7.53
CA ASP A 319 -2.13 -26.16 8.23
C ASP A 319 -2.24 -24.95 7.30
N GLY A 320 -2.33 -23.74 7.87
CA GLY A 320 -2.19 -22.51 7.10
C GLY A 320 -3.37 -22.28 6.16
N GLY A 321 -4.58 -22.10 6.69
CA GLY A 321 -5.76 -21.83 5.85
C GLY A 321 -5.55 -20.64 4.91
N GLY A 322 -5.02 -19.54 5.45
CA GLY A 322 -4.65 -18.33 4.72
C GLY A 322 -3.28 -18.47 4.07
N ILE A 323 -2.24 -18.44 4.90
CA ILE A 323 -0.84 -18.46 4.48
C ILE A 323 -0.08 -19.58 5.22
N PHE A 324 0.73 -20.33 4.49
CA PHE A 324 1.64 -21.33 5.02
C PHE A 324 3.07 -21.02 4.57
N VAL A 325 4.02 -21.00 5.50
CA VAL A 325 5.45 -20.80 5.24
C VAL A 325 6.20 -21.95 5.90
N ALA A 326 6.90 -22.78 5.13
CA ALA A 326 7.64 -23.87 5.73
C ALA A 326 8.89 -24.31 4.97
N TYR A 327 9.62 -25.21 5.61
CA TYR A 327 10.82 -25.87 5.09
C TYR A 327 11.90 -24.85 4.72
N TRP A 328 12.40 -24.17 5.76
CA TRP A 328 13.45 -23.16 5.71
C TRP A 328 13.17 -21.96 4.81
N SER A 329 11.88 -21.65 4.59
CA SER A 329 11.45 -20.50 3.80
C SER A 329 11.42 -19.22 4.63
N SER A 330 11.90 -18.11 4.06
CA SER A 330 12.12 -16.81 4.72
C SER A 330 11.17 -15.71 4.23
N ALA A 331 9.87 -16.00 4.21
CA ALA A 331 8.88 -15.06 3.70
C ALA A 331 8.81 -13.78 4.55
N ARG A 332 8.58 -12.64 3.88
CA ARG A 332 8.31 -11.34 4.51
C ARG A 332 6.82 -11.01 4.37
N VAL A 333 6.05 -11.29 5.41
CA VAL A 333 4.58 -11.12 5.43
C VAL A 333 4.24 -9.78 6.06
N ARG A 334 3.89 -8.77 5.25
CA ARG A 334 3.72 -7.39 5.71
C ARG A 334 2.37 -6.75 5.37
N ASP A 335 1.76 -6.05 6.32
CA ASP A 335 0.60 -5.17 6.07
C ASP A 335 -0.60 -5.86 5.38
N ASN A 336 -0.76 -7.17 5.57
CA ASN A 336 -1.88 -7.92 5.00
C ASN A 336 -3.11 -7.90 5.90
N VAL A 337 -4.29 -8.03 5.29
CA VAL A 337 -5.56 -8.25 5.99
C VAL A 337 -5.96 -9.72 5.84
N ILE A 338 -5.75 -10.51 6.89
CA ILE A 338 -5.87 -11.97 6.91
C ILE A 338 -7.11 -12.36 7.73
N VAL A 339 -8.18 -12.72 7.03
CA VAL A 339 -9.52 -12.78 7.62
C VAL A 339 -10.23 -14.08 7.31
N ALA A 340 -10.85 -14.68 8.33
CA ALA A 340 -11.78 -15.81 8.20
C ALA A 340 -11.22 -17.04 7.47
N ASN A 341 -9.90 -17.22 7.47
CA ASN A 341 -9.28 -18.40 6.89
C ASN A 341 -9.37 -19.58 7.87
N PHE A 342 -9.44 -20.79 7.31
CA PHE A 342 -9.62 -22.03 8.06
C PHE A 342 -8.49 -23.01 7.76
N GLY A 343 -7.72 -23.37 8.78
CA GLY A 343 -6.76 -24.48 8.75
C GLY A 343 -7.32 -25.61 9.59
N LYS A 344 -7.38 -26.83 9.06
CA LYS A 344 -8.01 -27.92 9.81
C LYS A 344 -7.21 -28.31 11.05
N ASP A 345 -5.87 -28.31 10.98
CA ASP A 345 -5.01 -28.62 12.13
C ASP A 345 -4.55 -27.33 12.85
N ASP A 346 -3.52 -26.65 12.35
CA ASP A 346 -3.00 -25.40 12.93
C ASP A 346 -3.05 -24.19 11.97
N GLY A 347 -2.96 -22.99 12.56
CA GLY A 347 -2.66 -21.77 11.80
C GLY A 347 -3.72 -21.38 10.78
N GLY A 348 -4.95 -21.11 11.24
CA GLY A 348 -6.04 -20.70 10.35
C GLY A 348 -5.65 -19.53 9.43
N GLY A 349 -5.07 -18.47 10.00
CA GLY A 349 -4.56 -17.30 9.31
C GLY A 349 -3.16 -17.52 8.72
N LEU A 350 -2.16 -17.70 9.59
CA LEU A 350 -0.76 -17.93 9.21
C LEU A 350 -0.15 -19.11 9.98
N PHE A 351 0.54 -20.00 9.26
CA PHE A 351 1.40 -21.02 9.85
C PHE A 351 2.85 -20.84 9.37
N VAL A 352 3.81 -20.94 10.29
CA VAL A 352 5.25 -20.95 10.02
C VAL A 352 5.90 -22.17 10.67
N GLY A 353 6.67 -22.94 9.88
CA GLY A 353 7.44 -24.09 10.37
C GLY A 353 8.82 -24.21 9.72
N GLY A 354 9.89 -24.19 10.52
CA GLY A 354 11.26 -24.25 10.01
C GLY A 354 11.60 -25.57 9.32
N GLN A 355 11.42 -26.70 10.02
CA GLN A 355 11.83 -28.02 9.54
C GLN A 355 10.83 -28.68 8.58
N GLU A 356 11.29 -29.67 7.82
CA GLU A 356 10.41 -30.68 7.21
C GLU A 356 9.96 -31.70 8.29
N HIS A 357 8.70 -32.12 8.28
CA HIS A 357 8.15 -33.14 9.20
C HIS A 357 8.61 -34.58 8.85
N ARG A 358 9.92 -34.86 8.98
CA ARG A 358 10.50 -36.20 8.80
C ARG A 358 10.92 -36.82 10.13
N TYR A 359 10.33 -37.96 10.47
CA TYR A 359 10.63 -38.69 11.71
C TYR A 359 11.50 -39.94 11.51
N ASP A 360 11.88 -40.25 10.26
CA ASP A 360 12.69 -41.42 9.92
C ASP A 360 14.20 -41.14 9.86
N ARG A 361 14.59 -39.88 10.05
CA ARG A 361 15.98 -39.40 10.10
C ARG A 361 16.15 -38.36 11.20
N PRO A 362 17.38 -38.09 11.66
CA PRO A 362 17.66 -36.93 12.50
C PRO A 362 17.19 -35.64 11.81
N PHE A 363 16.78 -34.66 12.61
CA PHE A 363 16.46 -33.32 12.13
C PHE A 363 17.67 -32.68 11.46
N ASP A 364 17.41 -31.94 10.38
CA ASP A 364 18.44 -31.14 9.74
C ASP A 364 18.89 -30.04 10.72
N PRO A 365 20.18 -29.66 10.71
CA PRO A 365 20.61 -28.52 11.51
C PRO A 365 19.85 -27.27 11.08
N MET A 366 19.43 -26.47 12.05
CA MET A 366 18.77 -25.20 11.79
C MET A 366 19.74 -24.26 11.04
N PRO A 367 19.32 -23.64 9.92
CA PRO A 367 20.17 -22.72 9.16
C PRO A 367 20.59 -21.48 9.97
N SER A 368 21.53 -20.71 9.42
CA SER A 368 21.91 -19.42 10.01
C SER A 368 20.76 -18.41 9.93
N ALA A 369 20.81 -17.32 10.70
CA ALA A 369 19.78 -16.28 10.64
C ALA A 369 19.83 -15.49 9.32
N GLU A 370 20.96 -15.52 8.61
CA GLU A 370 21.10 -14.93 7.27
C GLU A 370 20.35 -15.76 6.22
N ASP A 371 20.31 -17.09 6.39
CA ASP A 371 19.68 -18.01 5.45
C ASP A 371 18.19 -18.26 5.77
N PHE A 372 17.81 -18.20 7.05
CA PHE A 372 16.45 -18.48 7.51
C PHE A 372 15.98 -17.48 8.58
N PHE A 373 15.08 -16.59 8.16
CA PHE A 373 14.45 -15.60 9.03
C PHE A 373 13.10 -15.16 8.45
N VAL A 374 12.01 -15.43 9.16
CA VAL A 374 10.65 -15.04 8.74
C VAL A 374 10.27 -13.72 9.39
N GLU A 375 9.70 -12.80 8.61
CA GLU A 375 9.16 -11.55 9.12
C GLU A 375 7.64 -11.53 9.01
N VAL A 376 6.96 -11.18 10.10
CA VAL A 376 5.52 -11.00 10.17
C VAL A 376 5.24 -9.63 10.76
N THR A 377 5.02 -8.61 9.91
CA THR A 377 4.96 -7.21 10.34
C THR A 377 3.68 -6.50 9.92
N GLY A 378 3.03 -5.74 10.79
CA GLY A 378 1.93 -4.85 10.38
C GLY A 378 0.62 -5.55 9.97
N ASN A 379 0.51 -6.87 10.14
CA ASN A 379 -0.64 -7.64 9.64
C ASN A 379 -1.84 -7.56 10.58
N ARG A 380 -3.02 -7.80 9.99
CA ARG A 380 -4.32 -7.73 10.63
C ARG A 380 -5.00 -9.10 10.56
N PHE A 381 -5.08 -9.82 11.68
CA PHE A 381 -5.67 -11.15 11.79
C PHE A 381 -7.05 -11.11 12.45
N PHE A 382 -8.09 -11.49 11.70
CA PHE A 382 -9.46 -11.46 12.22
C PHE A 382 -10.30 -12.68 11.84
N GLY A 383 -10.98 -13.29 12.81
CA GLY A 383 -11.97 -14.33 12.53
C GLY A 383 -11.42 -15.64 11.96
N ASN A 384 -10.09 -15.82 11.91
CA ASN A 384 -9.48 -17.06 11.43
C ASN A 384 -9.74 -18.19 12.43
N THR A 385 -9.84 -19.43 11.94
CA THR A 385 -10.25 -20.60 12.74
C THR A 385 -9.43 -21.85 12.45
N ASN A 386 -9.35 -22.74 13.44
CA ASN A 386 -8.92 -24.13 13.31
C ASN A 386 -9.73 -25.03 14.25
N ASP A 387 -9.64 -26.37 14.08
CA ASP A 387 -10.44 -27.31 14.89
C ASP A 387 -10.03 -27.29 16.38
N SER A 388 -8.75 -27.02 16.67
CA SER A 388 -8.21 -26.99 18.03
C SER A 388 -8.50 -25.68 18.79
N ASN A 389 -8.89 -24.62 18.07
CA ASN A 389 -9.17 -23.28 18.60
C ASN A 389 -8.12 -22.78 19.60
N ASN A 390 -6.86 -22.83 19.19
CA ASN A 390 -5.70 -22.42 20.00
C ASN A 390 -4.59 -21.71 19.21
N SER A 391 -4.62 -21.75 17.88
CA SER A 391 -3.57 -21.23 16.99
C SER A 391 -4.13 -20.60 15.72
N SER A 392 -5.41 -20.22 15.76
CA SER A 392 -6.15 -19.84 14.57
C SER A 392 -5.64 -18.56 13.91
N ALA A 393 -5.14 -17.58 14.66
CA ALA A 393 -4.57 -16.37 14.07
C ALA A 393 -3.21 -16.71 13.43
N LEU A 394 -2.33 -17.27 14.26
CA LEU A 394 -0.94 -17.48 13.93
C LEU A 394 -0.37 -18.66 14.73
N ARG A 395 0.36 -19.53 14.01
CA ARG A 395 1.17 -20.61 14.56
C ARG A 395 2.61 -20.46 14.08
N ILE A 396 3.57 -20.41 14.98
CA ILE A 396 5.01 -20.52 14.64
C ILE A 396 5.60 -21.67 15.44
N THR A 397 6.21 -22.63 14.74
CA THR A 397 6.71 -23.87 15.35
C THR A 397 7.91 -24.47 14.61
N MET A 398 8.37 -25.64 15.05
CA MET A 398 9.36 -26.48 14.35
C MET A 398 10.71 -25.80 14.07
N GLU A 399 11.36 -25.31 15.12
CA GLU A 399 12.69 -24.72 15.03
C GLU A 399 12.70 -23.51 14.07
N SER A 400 11.67 -22.66 14.19
CA SER A 400 11.58 -21.43 13.38
C SER A 400 12.45 -20.31 13.95
N ARG A 401 12.84 -19.37 13.09
CA ARG A 401 13.47 -18.10 13.48
C ARG A 401 12.78 -16.94 12.79
N GLY A 402 12.63 -15.83 13.48
CA GLY A 402 12.01 -14.66 12.88
C GLY A 402 11.62 -13.55 13.82
N ARG A 403 10.93 -12.57 13.24
CA ARG A 403 10.37 -11.41 13.94
C ARG A 403 8.89 -11.28 13.67
N VAL A 404 8.14 -11.02 14.73
CA VAL A 404 6.69 -10.80 14.72
C VAL A 404 6.43 -9.45 15.34
N GLU A 405 6.08 -8.46 14.52
CA GLU A 405 6.07 -7.05 14.93
C GLU A 405 4.84 -6.28 14.49
N GLY A 406 4.29 -5.42 15.35
CA GLY A 406 3.27 -4.47 14.90
C GLY A 406 2.01 -5.14 14.34
N ASN A 407 1.66 -6.35 14.76
CA ASN A 407 0.46 -7.03 14.27
C ASN A 407 -0.74 -6.75 15.19
N VAL A 408 -1.94 -6.76 14.61
CA VAL A 408 -3.20 -6.74 15.35
C VAL A 408 -3.91 -8.07 15.13
N ALA A 409 -4.20 -8.79 16.20
CA ALA A 409 -4.93 -10.05 16.15
C ALA A 409 -6.13 -10.00 17.10
N ALA A 410 -7.35 -10.16 16.57
CA ALA A 410 -8.55 -10.19 17.40
C ALA A 410 -9.64 -11.09 16.80
N LEU A 411 -10.50 -11.62 17.67
CA LEU A 411 -11.63 -12.46 17.27
C LEU A 411 -11.21 -13.74 16.51
N ASN A 412 -9.98 -14.21 16.71
CA ASN A 412 -9.57 -15.55 16.29
C ASN A 412 -9.59 -16.49 17.51
N GLY A 413 -9.15 -17.73 17.30
CA GLY A 413 -9.09 -18.77 18.31
C GLY A 413 -7.76 -18.90 19.07
N GLY A 414 -6.76 -18.06 18.82
CA GLY A 414 -5.50 -18.09 19.57
C GLY A 414 -4.25 -17.78 18.75
N PHE A 415 -3.19 -17.44 19.49
CA PHE A 415 -1.86 -17.10 19.02
C PHE A 415 -0.84 -18.05 19.66
N TYR A 416 -0.15 -18.88 18.87
CA TYR A 416 0.66 -19.96 19.43
C TYR A 416 2.08 -20.00 18.87
N LEU A 417 3.04 -19.68 19.73
CA LEU A 417 4.47 -19.75 19.49
C LEU A 417 5.08 -20.92 20.26
N GLN A 418 5.86 -21.74 19.55
CA GLN A 418 6.44 -22.94 20.13
C GLN A 418 7.78 -23.28 19.48
N ARG A 419 8.72 -23.83 20.26
CA ARG A 419 9.99 -24.41 19.74
C ARG A 419 10.68 -23.50 18.70
N SER A 420 10.84 -22.21 19.01
CA SER A 420 11.31 -21.22 18.03
C SER A 420 12.16 -20.14 18.67
N GLU A 421 12.99 -19.49 17.86
CA GLU A 421 13.85 -18.35 18.23
C GLU A 421 13.23 -17.07 17.67
N LEU A 422 12.39 -16.39 18.45
CA LEU A 422 11.59 -15.27 17.95
C LEU A 422 11.85 -13.96 18.68
N GLU A 423 11.81 -12.86 17.91
CA GLU A 423 11.54 -11.52 18.42
C GLU A 423 10.07 -11.18 18.21
N VAL A 424 9.29 -11.15 19.28
CA VAL A 424 7.85 -10.87 19.24
C VAL A 424 7.63 -9.55 19.95
N VAL A 425 7.46 -8.49 19.16
CA VAL A 425 7.53 -7.11 19.66
C VAL A 425 6.32 -6.33 19.21
N ASP A 426 5.80 -5.41 20.02
CA ASP A 426 4.86 -4.40 19.54
C ASP A 426 3.59 -4.96 18.87
N ASN A 427 3.10 -6.11 19.33
CA ASN A 427 1.86 -6.69 18.82
C ASN A 427 0.68 -6.39 19.76
N THR A 428 -0.48 -6.13 19.18
CA THR A 428 -1.75 -6.02 19.89
C THR A 428 -2.56 -7.31 19.67
N ILE A 429 -2.53 -8.21 20.66
CA ILE A 429 -3.08 -9.56 20.62
C ILE A 429 -4.28 -9.65 21.58
N LEU A 430 -5.50 -9.68 21.04
CA LEU A 430 -6.73 -9.66 21.82
C LEU A 430 -7.29 -11.07 22.09
N GLU A 431 -6.40 -12.06 22.16
CA GLU A 431 -6.75 -13.47 22.25
C GLU A 431 -5.74 -14.25 23.10
N ASP A 432 -6.09 -15.51 23.40
CA ASP A 432 -5.24 -16.38 24.18
C ASP A 432 -3.91 -16.62 23.45
N THR A 433 -2.82 -16.46 24.20
CA THR A 433 -1.45 -16.53 23.69
C THR A 433 -0.69 -17.63 24.42
N LEU A 434 -0.10 -18.55 23.66
CA LEU A 434 0.69 -19.67 24.15
C LEU A 434 2.16 -19.49 23.75
N LEU A 435 3.06 -19.51 24.73
CA LEU A 435 4.52 -19.40 24.57
C LEU A 435 5.20 -20.64 25.16
N ILE A 436 5.41 -21.68 24.35
CA ILE A 436 5.80 -23.02 24.83
C ILE A 436 7.10 -23.50 24.15
N GLU A 437 8.23 -23.39 24.84
CA GLU A 437 9.55 -23.80 24.35
C GLU A 437 9.96 -25.18 24.88
N THR A 438 9.51 -26.22 24.18
CA THR A 438 9.76 -27.63 24.58
C THR A 438 11.10 -28.20 24.10
N LYS A 439 11.92 -27.41 23.41
CA LYS A 439 13.17 -27.87 22.79
C LYS A 439 14.38 -27.23 23.46
N GLU A 440 15.23 -28.06 24.07
CA GLU A 440 16.53 -27.61 24.58
C GLU A 440 17.47 -27.17 23.44
N GLY A 441 18.23 -26.10 23.69
CA GLY A 441 19.29 -25.62 22.81
C GLY A 441 18.91 -24.51 21.84
N LEU A 442 17.64 -24.09 21.80
CA LEU A 442 17.21 -22.88 21.09
C LEU A 442 17.42 -21.65 21.96
N GLU A 443 17.70 -20.51 21.33
CA GLU A 443 17.63 -19.22 22.02
C GLU A 443 16.19 -18.94 22.51
N PRO A 444 16.02 -18.38 23.71
CA PRO A 444 14.69 -18.03 24.21
C PRO A 444 13.99 -17.01 23.31
N THR A 445 12.72 -17.27 22.99
CA THR A 445 11.82 -16.26 22.42
C THR A 445 11.78 -15.02 23.32
N ARG A 446 11.98 -13.85 22.72
CA ARG A 446 11.84 -12.54 23.35
C ARG A 446 10.45 -11.99 23.03
N PHE A 447 9.64 -11.82 24.06
CA PHE A 447 8.27 -11.32 23.93
C PHE A 447 8.17 -9.98 24.66
N SER A 448 8.34 -8.89 23.93
CA SER A 448 8.51 -7.56 24.54
C SER A 448 7.52 -6.54 24.02
N ASN A 449 7.07 -5.64 24.89
CA ASN A 449 6.26 -4.48 24.49
C ASN A 449 4.96 -4.82 23.73
N ASN A 450 4.39 -6.00 23.98
CA ASN A 450 3.12 -6.42 23.40
C ASN A 450 1.95 -6.03 24.30
N ILE A 451 0.75 -6.00 23.74
CA ILE A 451 -0.52 -5.96 24.47
C ILE A 451 -1.19 -7.33 24.31
N VAL A 452 -1.46 -8.02 25.41
CA VAL A 452 -2.16 -9.31 25.42
C VAL A 452 -3.41 -9.21 26.31
N THR A 453 -4.60 -9.22 25.69
CA THR A 453 -5.87 -9.16 26.44
C THR A 453 -6.50 -10.54 26.69
N GLY A 454 -6.00 -11.59 26.04
CA GLY A 454 -6.33 -12.98 26.38
C GLY A 454 -5.54 -13.49 27.58
N SER A 455 -5.64 -14.79 27.84
CA SER A 455 -4.71 -15.47 28.74
C SER A 455 -3.33 -15.57 28.09
N LEU A 456 -2.28 -15.46 28.89
CA LEU A 456 -0.91 -15.71 28.48
C LEU A 456 -0.39 -16.93 29.22
N GLU A 457 -0.19 -18.04 28.51
CA GLU A 457 0.46 -19.23 29.03
C GLU A 457 1.91 -19.26 28.59
N SER A 458 2.83 -19.39 29.54
CA SER A 458 4.25 -19.55 29.28
C SER A 458 4.82 -20.66 30.15
N ASP A 459 5.70 -21.47 29.58
CA ASP A 459 6.44 -22.49 30.33
C ASP A 459 7.63 -21.93 31.14
N GLY A 460 7.86 -20.61 31.07
CA GLY A 460 8.92 -19.89 31.77
C GLY A 460 10.26 -19.81 31.03
N THR A 461 10.35 -20.37 29.82
CA THR A 461 11.56 -20.29 28.98
C THR A 461 11.61 -18.98 28.21
N ALA A 462 10.47 -18.53 27.66
CA ALA A 462 10.39 -17.26 26.94
C ALA A 462 10.64 -16.06 27.88
N VAL A 463 11.35 -15.06 27.39
CA VAL A 463 11.61 -13.82 28.11
C VAL A 463 10.50 -12.82 27.80
N VAL A 464 9.58 -12.65 28.74
CA VAL A 464 8.43 -11.74 28.61
C VAL A 464 8.74 -10.44 29.36
N THR A 465 8.78 -9.30 28.66
CA THR A 465 9.15 -8.00 29.25
C THR A 465 8.37 -6.82 28.69
N ALA A 466 8.34 -5.71 29.42
CA ALA A 466 7.76 -4.42 29.02
C ALA A 466 6.35 -4.48 28.38
N SER A 467 5.55 -5.52 28.61
CA SER A 467 4.27 -5.80 27.94
C SER A 467 3.09 -5.45 28.85
N LEU A 468 1.94 -5.13 28.26
CA LEU A 468 0.66 -5.04 28.96
C LEU A 468 -0.05 -6.38 28.88
N ILE A 469 -0.23 -7.05 30.02
CA ILE A 469 -0.85 -8.37 30.11
C ILE A 469 -2.13 -8.25 30.96
N ARG A 470 -3.22 -8.89 30.52
CA ARG A 470 -4.48 -8.83 31.27
C ARG A 470 -4.35 -9.29 32.72
N ASP A 471 -3.77 -10.47 32.93
CA ASP A 471 -3.70 -11.14 34.23
C ASP A 471 -2.27 -11.58 34.54
N GLY A 472 -1.76 -11.22 35.72
CA GLY A 472 -0.46 -11.66 36.24
C GLY A 472 0.75 -10.85 35.70
N SER A 473 1.87 -10.90 36.43
CA SER A 473 3.12 -10.22 36.08
C SER A 473 4.20 -11.25 35.76
N VAL A 474 4.34 -11.64 34.50
CA VAL A 474 5.40 -12.56 34.06
C VAL A 474 6.61 -11.72 33.64
N GLY A 475 7.68 -11.62 34.42
CA GLY A 475 8.90 -10.93 33.98
C GLY A 475 8.95 -9.40 34.20
N GLU A 476 10.05 -8.78 33.77
CA GLU A 476 10.44 -7.42 34.13
C GLU A 476 9.72 -6.35 33.29
N GLY A 477 9.27 -5.27 33.94
CA GLY A 477 8.64 -4.13 33.27
C GLY A 477 7.22 -4.37 32.76
N ASN A 478 6.63 -5.54 33.04
CA ASN A 478 5.27 -5.85 32.62
C ASN A 478 4.22 -5.14 33.47
N GLU A 479 3.22 -4.60 32.78
CA GLU A 479 2.05 -3.95 33.36
C GLU A 479 0.87 -4.92 33.36
N VAL A 480 0.04 -4.85 34.39
CA VAL A 480 -1.20 -5.64 34.48
C VAL A 480 -2.39 -4.73 34.20
N GLY A 481 -3.19 -5.08 33.19
CA GLY A 481 -4.38 -4.32 32.85
C GLY A 481 -4.94 -4.61 31.47
N LEU A 482 -5.95 -3.83 31.10
CA LEU A 482 -6.57 -3.90 29.78
C LEU A 482 -6.32 -2.59 29.05
N ALA A 483 -5.93 -2.69 27.79
CA ALA A 483 -5.82 -1.53 26.92
C ALA A 483 -7.23 -0.93 26.64
N GLU A 484 -7.27 0.38 26.51
CA GLU A 484 -8.45 1.13 26.10
C GLU A 484 -8.27 1.60 24.66
N PHE A 485 -9.13 1.14 23.77
CA PHE A 485 -9.05 1.45 22.33
C PHE A 485 -9.99 2.59 21.92
N LEU A 486 -9.67 3.25 20.81
CA LEU A 486 -10.54 4.22 20.16
C LEU A 486 -11.90 3.59 19.81
N ASP A 487 -12.98 4.33 20.04
CA ASP A 487 -14.32 3.95 19.60
C ASP A 487 -14.54 4.31 18.13
N ASP A 488 -13.82 3.62 17.25
CA ASP A 488 -13.86 3.84 15.80
C ASP A 488 -14.48 2.67 15.02
N GLY A 489 -14.95 1.62 15.72
CA GLY A 489 -15.82 0.58 15.20
C GLY A 489 -17.29 1.03 15.17
N ARG A 490 -18.11 0.48 14.27
CA ARG A 490 -19.50 0.94 14.06
C ARG A 490 -20.44 -0.15 13.57
N GLU A 491 -21.67 -0.14 14.06
CA GLU A 491 -22.77 -0.88 13.43
C GLU A 491 -23.39 -0.06 12.29
N LEU A 492 -23.48 -0.65 11.12
CA LEU A 492 -23.95 -0.02 9.89
C LEU A 492 -25.25 -0.68 9.45
N GLN A 493 -26.32 0.11 9.44
CA GLN A 493 -27.62 -0.35 8.93
C GLN A 493 -27.61 -0.40 7.40
N VAL A 494 -27.92 -1.57 6.83
CA VAL A 494 -27.91 -1.81 5.39
C VAL A 494 -29.29 -1.59 4.78
N VAL A 495 -29.34 -0.73 3.77
CA VAL A 495 -30.55 -0.44 2.97
C VAL A 495 -30.64 -1.35 1.76
N GLY A 496 -29.50 -1.74 1.18
CA GLY A 496 -29.44 -2.68 0.08
C GLY A 496 -28.05 -3.29 -0.07
N ALA A 497 -27.99 -4.55 -0.48
CA ALA A 497 -26.75 -5.26 -0.76
C ALA A 497 -26.89 -6.08 -2.04
N SER A 498 -25.84 -6.13 -2.86
CA SER A 498 -25.78 -6.94 -4.07
C SER A 498 -24.39 -7.53 -4.22
N PHE A 499 -24.31 -8.86 -4.29
CA PHE A 499 -23.06 -9.59 -4.47
C PHE A 499 -22.86 -10.01 -5.92
N SER A 500 -21.64 -9.89 -6.41
CA SER A 500 -21.18 -10.40 -7.69
C SER A 500 -20.14 -11.49 -7.46
N ALA A 501 -20.45 -12.72 -7.87
CA ALA A 501 -19.51 -13.84 -7.80
C ALA A 501 -18.29 -13.61 -8.71
N ALA A 502 -18.49 -12.99 -9.89
CA ALA A 502 -17.41 -12.74 -10.83
C ALA A 502 -16.32 -11.80 -10.29
N SER A 503 -16.69 -10.90 -9.37
CA SER A 503 -15.76 -9.97 -8.73
C SER A 503 -15.53 -10.29 -7.26
N GLN A 504 -16.20 -11.29 -6.69
CA GLN A 504 -16.21 -11.59 -5.25
C GLN A 504 -16.46 -10.36 -4.36
N GLN A 505 -17.28 -9.43 -4.85
CA GLN A 505 -17.55 -8.17 -4.17
C GLN A 505 -19.03 -8.02 -3.88
N THR A 506 -19.34 -7.48 -2.70
CA THR A 506 -20.67 -7.01 -2.35
C THR A 506 -20.71 -5.48 -2.39
N ARG A 507 -21.60 -4.93 -3.20
CA ARG A 507 -21.96 -3.51 -3.16
C ARG A 507 -23.06 -3.31 -2.14
N VAL A 508 -22.82 -2.44 -1.17
CA VAL A 508 -23.72 -2.18 -0.05
C VAL A 508 -24.07 -0.70 0.00
N ILE A 509 -25.35 -0.40 0.24
CA ILE A 509 -25.84 0.93 0.53
C ILE A 509 -26.23 0.98 2.01
N VAL A 510 -25.59 1.86 2.77
CA VAL A 510 -25.91 2.06 4.20
C VAL A 510 -26.86 3.24 4.42
N ALA A 511 -27.58 3.20 5.55
CA ALA A 511 -28.60 4.19 5.88
C ALA A 511 -28.04 5.60 6.12
N ALA A 512 -26.86 5.67 6.76
CA ALA A 512 -26.16 6.91 7.07
C ALA A 512 -24.91 7.06 6.19
N PRO A 513 -24.56 8.28 5.73
CA PRO A 513 -23.31 8.50 5.03
C PRO A 513 -22.11 8.19 5.93
N LEU A 514 -21.08 7.63 5.33
CA LEU A 514 -19.81 7.28 5.96
C LEU A 514 -18.76 8.35 5.64
N PRO A 515 -17.94 8.75 6.61
CA PRO A 515 -16.70 9.45 6.29
C PRO A 515 -15.82 8.47 5.50
N ALA A 516 -15.50 8.79 4.24
CA ALA A 516 -14.72 7.90 3.38
C ALA A 516 -13.27 7.70 3.86
N ALA A 517 -12.74 8.71 4.56
CA ALA A 517 -11.45 8.65 5.23
C ALA A 517 -11.37 7.46 6.20
N ASP A 518 -10.37 6.59 6.01
CA ASP A 518 -9.97 5.53 6.95
C ASP A 518 -10.86 4.27 6.99
N LEU A 519 -11.61 3.99 5.92
CA LEU A 519 -12.43 2.78 5.81
C LEU A 519 -11.80 1.66 4.97
N THR A 520 -10.94 1.96 4.00
CA THR A 520 -10.29 0.93 3.17
C THR A 520 -9.52 -0.06 4.04
N ASN A 521 -9.56 -1.34 3.69
CA ASN A 521 -8.94 -2.45 4.42
C ASN A 521 -9.48 -2.70 5.85
N ARG A 522 -10.52 -1.98 6.29
CA ARG A 522 -11.22 -2.29 7.54
C ARG A 522 -12.04 -3.58 7.40
N VAL A 523 -12.04 -4.37 8.46
CA VAL A 523 -12.76 -5.65 8.50
C VAL A 523 -14.22 -5.45 8.88
N ILE A 524 -15.09 -6.19 8.20
CA ILE A 524 -16.53 -6.24 8.42
C ILE A 524 -16.88 -7.64 8.92
N ALA A 525 -17.70 -7.70 9.97
CA ALA A 525 -18.38 -8.91 10.41
C ALA A 525 -19.90 -8.74 10.25
N SER A 526 -20.60 -9.80 9.88
CA SER A 526 -22.06 -9.80 9.73
C SER A 526 -22.63 -11.21 9.86
N SER A 527 -23.97 -11.34 9.79
CA SER A 527 -24.62 -12.65 9.67
C SER A 527 -24.27 -13.39 8.37
N GLY A 528 -23.75 -12.67 7.36
CA GLY A 528 -23.23 -13.25 6.11
C GLY A 528 -21.80 -13.77 6.22
N GLY A 529 -21.15 -13.57 7.37
CA GLY A 529 -19.76 -13.94 7.61
C GLY A 529 -18.86 -12.71 7.64
N TRP A 530 -17.63 -12.87 7.14
CA TRP A 530 -16.59 -11.85 7.19
C TRP A 530 -16.40 -11.17 5.83
N GLY A 531 -15.91 -9.93 5.85
CA GLY A 531 -15.56 -9.20 4.65
C GLY A 531 -14.53 -8.11 4.95
N VAL A 532 -14.02 -7.49 3.89
CA VAL A 532 -13.05 -6.39 3.99
C VAL A 532 -13.53 -5.25 3.11
N VAL A 533 -13.49 -4.02 3.62
CA VAL A 533 -13.87 -2.85 2.84
C VAL A 533 -12.83 -2.63 1.73
N HIS A 534 -13.27 -2.74 0.49
CA HIS A 534 -12.48 -2.45 -0.70
C HIS A 534 -12.52 -0.95 -1.06
N SER A 535 -13.69 -0.33 -0.92
CA SER A 535 -13.85 1.12 -1.11
C SER A 535 -15.12 1.65 -0.42
N ALA A 536 -15.13 2.93 -0.09
CA ALA A 536 -16.28 3.62 0.49
C ALA A 536 -16.44 5.02 -0.09
N SER A 537 -17.68 5.44 -0.36
CA SER A 537 -18.02 6.80 -0.78
C SER A 537 -19.46 7.15 -0.41
N GLY A 538 -19.63 8.18 0.43
CA GLY A 538 -20.95 8.60 0.90
C GLY A 538 -21.68 7.44 1.58
N ARG A 539 -22.74 6.93 0.95
CA ARG A 539 -23.51 5.77 1.48
C ARG A 539 -23.13 4.43 0.86
N ASN A 540 -22.24 4.44 -0.12
CA ASN A 540 -21.86 3.24 -0.86
C ASN A 540 -20.60 2.64 -0.23
N LEU A 541 -20.64 1.33 -0.01
CA LEU A 541 -19.52 0.50 0.38
C LEU A 541 -19.36 -0.57 -0.69
N THR A 542 -18.11 -0.87 -1.06
CA THR A 542 -17.77 -2.09 -1.77
C THR A 542 -16.96 -2.95 -0.82
N LEU A 543 -17.38 -4.19 -0.62
CA LEU A 543 -16.74 -5.15 0.27
C LEU A 543 -16.20 -6.32 -0.56
N TRP A 544 -15.01 -6.80 -0.22
CA TRP A 544 -14.61 -8.17 -0.52
C TRP A 544 -15.42 -9.15 0.33
N GLY A 545 -15.91 -10.22 -0.30
CA GLY A 545 -16.71 -11.27 0.32
C GLY A 545 -18.23 -11.15 0.10
N ASN A 546 -18.95 -12.22 0.40
CA ASN A 546 -20.39 -12.35 0.13
C ASN A 546 -21.25 -11.88 1.30
N HIS A 547 -21.93 -10.74 1.10
CA HIS A 547 -22.84 -10.12 2.08
C HIS A 547 -24.23 -9.85 1.46
N ARG A 548 -24.68 -10.68 0.52
CA ARG A 548 -25.85 -10.39 -0.36
C ARG A 548 -27.23 -10.27 0.31
N SER A 549 -27.33 -10.62 1.60
CA SER A 549 -28.61 -10.66 2.34
C SER A 549 -28.53 -10.02 3.73
N VAL A 550 -27.49 -9.25 3.99
CA VAL A 550 -27.26 -8.67 5.32
C VAL A 550 -28.14 -7.41 5.50
N THR A 551 -28.71 -7.26 6.70
CA THR A 551 -29.44 -6.04 7.09
C THR A 551 -28.59 -5.12 7.98
N GLU A 552 -27.48 -5.64 8.50
CA GLU A 552 -26.56 -4.94 9.39
C GLU A 552 -25.13 -5.43 9.12
N LEU A 553 -24.16 -4.52 9.20
CA LEU A 553 -22.74 -4.82 9.12
C LEU A 553 -22.03 -4.21 10.33
N ARG A 554 -21.19 -5.00 10.99
CA ARG A 554 -20.30 -4.53 12.03
C ARG A 554 -18.93 -4.20 11.45
N LEU A 555 -18.61 -2.91 11.36
CA LEU A 555 -17.26 -2.43 11.09
C LEU A 555 -16.41 -2.58 12.35
N LEU A 556 -15.38 -3.43 12.29
CA LEU A 556 -14.49 -3.65 13.43
C LEU A 556 -13.62 -2.42 13.70
N PRO A 557 -13.30 -2.13 14.97
CA PRO A 557 -12.42 -1.01 15.32
C PRO A 557 -11.00 -1.23 14.77
N THR A 558 -10.19 -0.17 14.73
CA THR A 558 -8.77 -0.27 14.35
C THR A 558 -7.91 -0.91 15.43
N TYR A 559 -8.42 -0.94 16.68
CA TYR A 559 -7.68 -1.33 17.88
C TYR A 559 -6.46 -0.44 18.17
N ARG A 560 -6.49 0.80 17.70
CA ARG A 560 -5.61 1.86 18.19
C ARG A 560 -5.99 2.26 19.61
N GLN A 561 -5.00 2.50 20.46
CA GLN A 561 -5.19 2.91 21.84
C GLN A 561 -5.65 4.37 21.95
N THR A 562 -6.42 4.66 22.99
CA THR A 562 -6.57 6.04 23.46
C THR A 562 -5.26 6.52 24.10
N SER A 563 -4.99 7.83 24.07
CA SER A 563 -3.77 8.40 24.66
C SER A 563 -3.66 8.23 26.18
N SER A 564 -4.74 7.84 26.85
CA SER A 564 -4.79 7.55 28.29
C SER A 564 -4.81 6.06 28.61
N SER A 565 -4.76 5.19 27.59
CA SER A 565 -4.81 3.74 27.78
C SER A 565 -3.68 3.27 28.69
N PRO A 566 -3.93 2.31 29.61
CA PRO A 566 -2.88 1.48 30.17
C PRO A 566 -2.04 0.85 29.05
N GLY A 567 -0.72 0.80 29.22
CA GLY A 567 0.22 0.38 28.18
C GLY A 567 0.16 1.21 26.88
N PHE A 568 -0.19 2.50 26.94
CA PHE A 568 -0.06 3.38 25.77
C PHE A 568 1.40 3.42 25.28
N GLY A 569 1.60 3.30 23.96
CA GLY A 569 2.94 3.14 23.37
C GLY A 569 3.45 1.69 23.40
N LYS A 570 2.58 0.73 23.69
CA LYS A 570 2.85 -0.71 23.55
C LYS A 570 2.00 -1.29 22.42
N GLY A 571 2.27 -2.53 22.05
CA GLY A 571 1.53 -3.23 21.00
C GLY A 571 1.64 -2.52 19.67
N PHE A 572 0.62 -2.62 18.82
CA PHE A 572 0.63 -2.05 17.46
C PHE A 572 0.92 -0.55 17.41
N ASP A 573 0.65 0.18 18.49
CA ASP A 573 0.95 1.61 18.59
C ASP A 573 2.39 1.89 19.05
N ALA A 574 3.22 0.89 19.31
CA ALA A 574 4.58 1.04 19.82
C ALA A 574 5.61 1.51 18.78
N ALA A 575 5.32 1.44 17.47
CA ALA A 575 6.06 2.21 16.45
C ALA A 575 6.08 3.73 16.75
N ARG A 576 5.32 4.17 17.76
CA ARG A 576 5.23 5.54 18.27
C ARG A 576 5.96 5.75 19.60
N ALA A 577 6.57 4.73 20.21
CA ALA A 577 7.19 4.81 21.54
C ALA A 577 8.54 4.08 21.60
N ASP A 578 9.58 4.78 21.14
CA ASP A 578 10.83 4.94 21.89
C ASP A 578 11.67 6.02 21.19
N SER A 579 11.31 7.26 21.46
CA SER A 579 12.25 8.37 21.33
C SER A 579 12.41 8.98 22.71
N ASP A 580 13.57 8.79 23.34
CA ASP A 580 13.99 9.62 24.47
C ASP A 580 14.19 11.09 24.07
N TYR A 581 14.06 11.38 22.76
CA TYR A 581 14.20 12.72 22.21
C TYR A 581 12.90 13.50 22.31
N GLU A 582 12.93 14.61 23.06
CA GLU A 582 11.84 15.57 23.12
C GLU A 582 12.08 16.70 22.10
N PRO A 583 11.22 16.84 21.06
CA PRO A 583 11.30 17.92 20.09
C PRO A 583 11.32 19.30 20.75
N GLN A 584 12.22 20.17 20.30
CA GLN A 584 12.27 21.57 20.74
C GLN A 584 11.56 22.50 19.77
N ARG A 585 11.26 22.03 18.54
CA ARG A 585 10.49 22.75 17.52
C ARG A 585 9.32 21.91 17.02
N VAL A 586 8.36 22.57 16.38
CA VAL A 586 7.35 21.87 15.57
C VAL A 586 8.00 21.36 14.29
N ASN A 587 8.87 22.18 13.71
CA ASN A 587 9.57 21.90 12.47
C ASN A 587 10.93 21.21 12.73
N LYS A 588 10.99 19.89 12.51
CA LYS A 588 12.21 19.06 12.58
C LYS A 588 13.37 19.67 11.79
N SER A 589 13.12 20.19 10.59
CA SER A 589 14.19 20.77 9.76
C SER A 589 14.83 22.00 10.40
N ILE A 590 14.03 22.90 10.96
CA ILE A 590 14.55 24.08 11.68
C ILE A 590 15.40 23.64 12.87
N GLU A 591 14.90 22.70 13.67
CA GLU A 591 15.64 22.20 14.84
C GLU A 591 17.00 21.62 14.47
N LEU A 592 17.08 20.92 13.35
CA LEU A 592 18.34 20.34 12.88
C LEU A 592 19.30 21.38 12.33
N LEU A 593 18.80 22.32 11.53
CA LEU A 593 19.62 23.40 10.99
C LEU A 593 20.16 24.32 12.09
N GLU A 594 19.37 24.63 13.13
CA GLU A 594 19.82 25.39 14.31
C GLU A 594 20.93 24.66 15.10
N ARG A 595 20.94 23.32 15.05
CA ARG A 595 22.00 22.47 15.64
C ARG A 595 23.20 22.27 14.71
N GLY A 596 23.24 22.96 13.57
CA GLY A 596 24.31 22.84 12.58
C GLY A 596 24.35 21.47 11.90
N GLN A 597 23.21 20.78 11.80
CA GLN A 597 23.12 19.47 11.18
C GLN A 597 22.47 19.55 9.78
N PRO A 598 23.03 18.85 8.77
CA PRO A 598 22.50 18.88 7.40
C PRO A 598 21.20 18.07 7.29
N ILE A 599 20.19 18.59 6.59
CA ILE A 599 18.90 17.92 6.42
C ILE A 599 18.75 17.31 5.02
N TYR A 600 18.00 16.22 4.92
CA TYR A 600 17.73 15.50 3.68
C TYR A 600 16.23 15.32 3.47
N TYR A 601 15.79 15.16 2.21
CA TYR A 601 14.38 14.93 1.92
C TYR A 601 14.09 13.73 1.05
N ASP A 602 12.89 13.22 1.28
CA ASP A 602 12.14 12.40 0.34
C ASP A 602 11.01 13.24 -0.30
N ALA A 603 10.35 12.73 -1.34
CA ALA A 603 9.30 13.47 -2.05
C ALA A 603 7.98 12.72 -2.09
N SER A 604 6.91 13.49 -2.13
CA SER A 604 5.55 12.99 -2.23
C SER A 604 4.72 13.87 -3.17
N THR A 605 3.68 13.30 -3.76
CA THR A 605 2.61 14.05 -4.46
C THR A 605 1.23 13.82 -3.84
N GLY A 606 1.14 12.86 -2.91
CA GLY A 606 0.23 12.83 -1.78
C GLY A 606 -1.15 12.22 -1.96
N GLY A 607 -1.71 11.93 -0.79
CA GLY A 607 -3.00 11.35 -0.42
C GLY A 607 -2.92 10.92 1.06
N TYR A 608 -4.02 10.49 1.69
CA TYR A 608 -3.99 10.08 3.11
C TYR A 608 -3.06 8.89 3.36
N GLU A 609 -3.14 7.87 2.49
CA GLU A 609 -2.39 6.61 2.61
C GLU A 609 -0.88 6.86 2.51
N GLU A 610 -0.46 7.68 1.55
CA GLU A 610 0.95 8.09 1.42
C GLU A 610 1.38 8.90 2.65
N GLY A 611 0.49 9.72 3.22
CA GLY A 611 0.74 10.42 4.48
C GLY A 611 0.95 9.47 5.66
N VAL A 612 0.20 8.37 5.75
CA VAL A 612 0.40 7.35 6.79
C VAL A 612 1.76 6.66 6.63
N GLN A 613 2.13 6.30 5.40
CA GLN A 613 3.40 5.64 5.10
C GLN A 613 4.60 6.56 5.38
N MET A 614 4.50 7.82 4.98
CA MET A 614 5.61 8.78 5.04
C MET A 614 5.91 9.29 6.44
N VAL A 615 5.20 8.85 7.47
CA VAL A 615 5.50 9.25 8.85
C VAL A 615 6.84 8.69 9.35
N GLY A 616 7.18 7.48 8.89
CA GLY A 616 8.46 6.82 9.12
C GLY A 616 9.45 7.01 7.99
N THR A 617 9.33 8.10 7.21
CA THR A 617 10.29 8.41 6.14
C THR A 617 11.70 8.55 6.70
N TRP A 618 12.70 8.04 5.97
CA TRP A 618 14.11 8.26 6.26
C TRP A 618 14.51 9.74 6.14
N GLY A 619 13.71 10.57 5.44
CA GLY A 619 13.96 11.98 5.24
C GLY A 619 13.76 12.82 6.51
N ASP A 620 14.52 13.92 6.65
CA ASP A 620 14.27 14.91 7.71
C ASP A 620 13.06 15.80 7.39
N TYR A 621 12.74 15.90 6.10
CA TYR A 621 11.54 16.55 5.60
C TYR A 621 11.05 15.93 4.29
N ILE A 622 9.86 16.34 3.88
CA ILE A 622 9.20 15.89 2.66
C ILE A 622 9.02 17.10 1.76
N ILE A 623 9.49 17.00 0.51
CA ILE A 623 9.08 17.90 -0.56
C ILE A 623 7.75 17.40 -1.13
N TYR A 624 6.68 18.14 -0.88
CA TYR A 624 5.40 17.88 -1.52
C TYR A 624 5.36 18.62 -2.86
N ASN A 625 5.56 17.88 -3.96
CA ASN A 625 5.75 18.50 -5.26
C ASN A 625 4.43 18.63 -6.02
N VAL A 626 3.98 19.87 -6.23
CA VAL A 626 2.83 20.20 -7.10
C VAL A 626 3.20 21.20 -8.20
N GLU A 627 4.50 21.40 -8.42
CA GLU A 627 5.03 22.27 -9.48
C GLU A 627 4.85 21.65 -10.87
N HIS A 628 5.10 20.34 -10.98
CA HIS A 628 5.08 19.60 -12.25
C HIS A 628 3.94 18.56 -12.33
N VAL A 629 3.00 18.60 -11.39
CA VAL A 629 1.80 17.75 -11.36
C VAL A 629 0.57 18.59 -11.02
N ALA A 630 -0.62 17.97 -10.98
CA ALA A 630 -1.85 18.67 -10.66
C ALA A 630 -1.82 19.27 -9.24
N LEU A 631 -2.24 20.53 -9.12
CA LEU A 631 -2.39 21.20 -7.83
C LEU A 631 -3.68 20.74 -7.14
N ASP A 632 -3.54 19.96 -6.06
CA ASP A 632 -4.67 19.48 -5.26
C ASP A 632 -4.44 19.72 -3.75
N PHE A 633 -5.11 20.74 -3.21
CA PHE A 633 -5.05 21.03 -1.78
C PHE A 633 -5.88 20.06 -0.92
N ALA A 634 -6.84 19.33 -1.50
CA ALA A 634 -7.56 18.29 -0.77
C ALA A 634 -6.65 17.07 -0.55
N ALA A 635 -5.92 16.65 -1.58
CA ALA A 635 -4.90 15.61 -1.46
C ALA A 635 -3.82 15.99 -0.43
N LEU A 636 -3.31 17.22 -0.48
CA LEU A 636 -2.35 17.73 0.51
C LEU A 636 -2.93 17.74 1.94
N ARG A 637 -4.19 18.15 2.10
CA ARG A 637 -4.86 18.15 3.40
C ARG A 637 -4.95 16.74 3.98
N GLU A 638 -5.35 15.78 3.17
CA GLU A 638 -5.47 14.39 3.55
C GLU A 638 -4.10 13.76 3.83
N PHE A 639 -3.08 14.12 3.05
CA PHE A 639 -1.69 13.75 3.32
C PHE A 639 -1.23 14.23 4.70
N MET A 640 -1.45 15.51 5.03
CA MET A 640 -1.12 16.05 6.36
C MET A 640 -1.91 15.38 7.47
N ARG A 641 -3.18 15.00 7.22
CA ARG A 641 -3.98 14.20 8.17
C ARG A 641 -3.38 12.81 8.38
N GLY A 642 -2.93 12.15 7.31
CA GLY A 642 -2.26 10.85 7.37
C GLY A 642 -1.00 10.87 8.23
N LEU A 643 -0.15 11.89 8.03
CA LEU A 643 1.05 12.07 8.85
C LEU A 643 0.71 12.26 10.34
N VAL A 644 -0.33 13.04 10.66
CA VAL A 644 -0.76 13.24 12.05
C VAL A 644 -1.35 11.97 12.65
N ASP A 645 -2.19 11.26 11.90
CA ASP A 645 -2.88 10.05 12.37
C ASP A 645 -1.88 8.90 12.57
N ALA A 646 -0.78 8.87 11.81
CA ALA A 646 0.29 7.88 11.91
C ALA A 646 1.44 8.29 12.85
N GLY A 647 1.68 9.58 13.09
CA GLY A 647 2.83 10.09 13.86
C GLY A 647 2.69 9.91 15.37
N PRO A 648 3.70 10.21 16.20
CA PRO A 648 4.90 10.96 15.89
C PRO A 648 5.91 10.18 15.03
N THR A 649 6.85 10.93 14.46
CA THR A 649 8.07 10.41 13.83
C THR A 649 9.00 9.75 14.87
N PRO A 650 10.04 9.00 14.45
CA PRO A 650 11.06 8.45 15.36
C PRO A 650 11.75 9.48 16.26
N SER A 651 11.75 10.75 15.86
CA SER A 651 12.29 11.87 16.63
C SER A 651 11.29 12.54 17.59
N GLY A 652 10.11 11.95 17.80
CA GLY A 652 9.05 12.50 18.64
C GLY A 652 8.24 13.64 18.00
N HIS A 653 8.68 14.20 16.86
CA HIS A 653 7.93 15.24 16.16
C HIS A 653 6.58 14.70 15.68
N ARG A 654 5.51 15.49 15.84
CA ARG A 654 4.14 15.07 15.50
C ARG A 654 3.98 14.63 14.04
N THR A 655 4.69 15.28 13.12
CA THR A 655 4.80 14.90 11.72
C THR A 655 6.23 15.16 11.24
N PRO A 656 6.69 14.55 10.13
CA PRO A 656 7.82 15.08 9.39
C PRO A 656 7.58 16.54 8.99
N THR A 657 8.67 17.28 8.75
CA THR A 657 8.56 18.61 8.14
C THR A 657 8.06 18.45 6.70
N VAL A 658 7.17 19.33 6.23
CA VAL A 658 6.63 19.27 4.86
C VAL A 658 6.79 20.63 4.21
N ILE A 659 7.50 20.69 3.08
CA ILE A 659 7.72 21.90 2.28
C ILE A 659 7.08 21.69 0.90
N VAL A 660 6.20 22.59 0.49
CA VAL A 660 5.45 22.46 -0.77
C VAL A 660 6.16 23.19 -1.91
N SER A 661 6.47 22.50 -3.00
CA SER A 661 6.86 23.16 -4.26
C SER A 661 5.59 23.50 -5.04
N LEU A 662 5.23 24.78 -5.10
CA LEU A 662 4.01 25.25 -5.74
C LEU A 662 4.22 25.50 -7.25
N PRO A 663 3.18 25.39 -8.09
CA PRO A 663 3.21 25.87 -9.47
C PRO A 663 3.06 27.40 -9.54
N LEU A 664 3.81 28.12 -8.69
CA LEU A 664 3.87 29.57 -8.59
C LEU A 664 5.29 30.01 -8.95
N LEU A 665 5.40 30.83 -10.00
CA LEU A 665 6.68 31.35 -10.48
C LEU A 665 6.92 32.77 -9.94
N GLY A 666 8.14 33.02 -9.44
CA GLY A 666 8.59 34.32 -8.93
C GLY A 666 8.99 35.32 -10.02
N LEU A 667 8.19 35.44 -11.09
CA LEU A 667 8.55 36.21 -12.29
C LEU A 667 8.54 37.73 -12.05
N ASP A 668 7.50 38.25 -11.40
CA ASP A 668 7.30 39.67 -11.09
C ASP A 668 6.32 39.88 -9.93
N GLU A 669 6.29 41.10 -9.38
CA GLU A 669 5.37 41.50 -8.32
C GLU A 669 3.89 41.19 -8.61
N PRO A 670 3.29 41.55 -9.78
CA PRO A 670 1.89 41.24 -10.06
C PRO A 670 1.58 39.75 -10.09
N THR A 671 2.46 38.92 -10.67
CA THR A 671 2.29 37.47 -10.76
C THR A 671 2.25 36.84 -9.38
N VAL A 672 3.20 37.19 -8.50
CA VAL A 672 3.23 36.65 -7.14
C VAL A 672 2.09 37.21 -6.29
N THR A 673 1.74 38.48 -6.45
CA THR A 673 0.58 39.07 -5.76
C THR A 673 -0.71 38.33 -6.11
N ALA A 674 -0.94 38.08 -7.40
CA ALA A 674 -2.11 37.34 -7.86
C ALA A 674 -2.08 35.86 -7.46
N GLY A 675 -0.90 35.24 -7.44
CA GLY A 675 -0.70 33.83 -7.09
C GLY A 675 -0.57 33.53 -5.59
N GLY A 676 -0.45 34.55 -4.74
CA GLY A 676 -0.20 34.40 -3.30
C GLY A 676 -1.26 33.58 -2.55
N TRP A 677 -2.48 33.45 -3.10
CA TRP A 677 -3.51 32.56 -2.55
C TRP A 677 -3.04 31.09 -2.48
N MET A 678 -2.17 30.63 -3.38
CA MET A 678 -1.65 29.26 -3.38
C MET A 678 -0.78 29.01 -2.14
N VAL A 679 0.05 29.98 -1.77
CA VAL A 679 0.87 29.96 -0.55
C VAL A 679 -0.04 29.86 0.68
N GLN A 680 -1.09 30.68 0.71
CA GLN A 680 -2.05 30.69 1.81
C GLN A 680 -2.82 29.36 1.93
N GLN A 681 -3.23 28.77 0.81
CA GLN A 681 -3.93 27.48 0.78
C GLN A 681 -3.04 26.31 1.17
N ALA A 682 -1.77 26.30 0.76
CA ALA A 682 -0.79 25.30 1.19
C ALA A 682 -0.60 25.36 2.71
N LEU A 683 -0.27 26.55 3.24
CA LEU A 683 -0.06 26.76 4.68
C LEU A 683 -1.32 26.51 5.51
N ALA A 684 -2.52 26.70 4.94
CA ALA A 684 -3.78 26.35 5.59
C ALA A 684 -3.95 24.83 5.81
N GLN A 685 -3.22 23.99 5.09
CA GLN A 685 -3.21 22.54 5.30
C GLN A 685 -2.21 22.10 6.38
N GLY A 686 -1.51 23.02 7.04
CA GLY A 686 -0.58 22.69 8.14
C GLY A 686 0.83 22.32 7.69
N VAL A 687 1.19 22.56 6.44
CA VAL A 687 2.58 22.39 5.96
C VAL A 687 3.53 23.39 6.63
N HIS A 688 4.81 23.06 6.61
CA HIS A 688 5.87 23.73 7.36
C HIS A 688 6.73 24.66 6.48
N GLY A 689 6.45 24.73 5.18
CA GLY A 689 7.19 25.60 4.28
C GLY A 689 6.68 25.60 2.85
N VAL A 690 7.21 26.54 2.07
CA VAL A 690 6.92 26.68 0.64
C VAL A 690 8.20 27.00 -0.12
N HIS A 691 8.37 26.38 -1.28
CA HIS A 691 9.49 26.60 -2.20
C HIS A 691 9.00 27.32 -3.46
N LEU A 692 9.55 28.51 -3.74
CA LEU A 692 9.17 29.33 -4.89
C LEU A 692 10.09 29.06 -6.09
N ALA A 693 9.51 28.63 -7.20
CA ALA A 693 10.21 28.40 -8.46
C ALA A 693 10.50 29.73 -9.20
N ARG A 694 11.59 29.75 -9.98
CA ARG A 694 12.04 30.88 -10.83
C ARG A 694 11.94 32.25 -10.14
N ALA A 695 12.66 32.44 -9.04
CA ALA A 695 12.64 33.67 -8.25
C ALA A 695 13.42 34.82 -8.93
N ARG A 696 12.86 35.37 -10.02
CA ARG A 696 13.48 36.40 -10.87
C ARG A 696 13.38 37.81 -10.31
N ASP A 697 12.32 38.12 -9.57
CA ASP A 697 12.04 39.48 -9.12
C ASP A 697 11.99 39.59 -7.57
N PRO A 698 12.90 40.35 -6.94
CA PRO A 698 12.89 40.61 -5.50
C PRO A 698 11.58 41.22 -4.99
N GLU A 699 10.88 42.06 -5.76
CA GLU A 699 9.57 42.58 -5.35
C GLU A 699 8.51 41.47 -5.33
N GLY A 700 8.50 40.60 -6.34
CA GLY A 700 7.75 39.35 -6.30
C GLY A 700 8.06 38.50 -5.05
N VAL A 701 9.33 38.34 -4.70
CA VAL A 701 9.74 37.58 -3.51
C VAL A 701 9.28 38.24 -2.21
N LYS A 702 9.22 39.57 -2.11
CA LYS A 702 8.57 40.25 -0.97
C LYS A 702 7.09 39.89 -0.87
N ARG A 703 6.36 39.85 -2.00
CA ARG A 703 4.94 39.44 -2.01
C ARG A 703 4.77 37.97 -1.61
N PHE A 704 5.70 37.11 -1.99
CA PHE A 704 5.75 35.71 -1.55
C PHE A 704 5.89 35.62 -0.03
N VAL A 705 6.85 36.36 0.55
CA VAL A 705 7.00 36.41 2.01
C VAL A 705 5.74 36.96 2.67
N GLN A 706 5.16 38.07 2.18
CA GLN A 706 3.91 38.60 2.74
C GLN A 706 2.75 37.58 2.70
N ALA A 707 2.64 36.78 1.64
CA ALA A 707 1.60 35.77 1.50
C ALA A 707 1.72 34.63 2.55
N ALA A 708 2.92 34.40 3.09
CA ALA A 708 3.17 33.39 4.11
C ALA A 708 2.94 33.87 5.55
N ARG A 709 2.84 35.18 5.77
CA ARG A 709 2.81 35.80 7.11
C ARG A 709 1.43 36.31 7.49
N TYR A 710 1.09 36.21 8.78
CA TYR A 710 -0.08 36.89 9.34
C TYR A 710 0.21 38.38 9.59
N PRO A 711 -0.80 39.28 9.50
CA PRO A 711 -0.63 40.71 9.77
C PRO A 711 -0.12 41.04 11.18
N ILE A 712 -0.21 40.12 12.14
CA ILE A 712 0.22 40.34 13.52
C ILE A 712 1.74 40.37 13.69
N HIS A 713 2.49 39.81 12.73
CA HIS A 713 3.95 39.83 12.76
C HIS A 713 4.47 41.12 12.09
N LYS A 714 5.26 41.89 12.83
CA LYS A 714 5.68 43.26 12.44
C LYS A 714 7.15 43.40 12.08
N GLN A 715 7.94 42.32 12.20
CA GLN A 715 9.35 42.28 11.84
C GLN A 715 9.52 42.61 10.35
N ALA A 716 10.48 43.50 10.02
CA ALA A 716 10.82 43.94 8.66
C ALA A 716 9.64 44.49 7.82
N ILE A 717 8.60 45.03 8.46
CA ILE A 717 7.41 45.56 7.78
C ILE A 717 7.73 46.74 6.85
N ASP A 718 8.79 47.48 7.11
CA ASP A 718 9.32 48.58 6.29
C ASP A 718 10.01 48.11 5.00
N VAL A 719 10.43 46.84 4.95
CA VAL A 719 11.09 46.24 3.78
C VAL A 719 10.15 45.33 3.00
N VAL A 720 9.46 44.42 3.70
CA VAL A 720 8.61 43.37 3.11
C VAL A 720 7.15 43.81 3.01
N GLY A 721 6.70 44.68 3.90
CA GLY A 721 5.29 45.04 4.06
C GLY A 721 4.54 44.13 5.05
N GLU A 722 3.26 44.44 5.29
CA GLU A 722 2.40 43.68 6.22
C GLU A 722 2.06 42.29 5.65
N GLY A 723 1.99 41.27 6.51
CA GLY A 723 1.54 39.93 6.12
C GLY A 723 0.08 39.90 5.65
N LEU A 724 -0.24 38.98 4.73
CA LEU A 724 -1.54 38.93 4.04
C LEU A 724 -2.41 37.72 4.42
N ARG A 725 -1.94 36.81 5.30
CA ARG A 725 -2.75 35.65 5.73
C ARG A 725 -3.95 36.10 6.55
N GLY A 726 -5.14 35.66 6.14
CA GLY A 726 -6.41 35.99 6.78
C GLY A 726 -6.78 35.09 7.96
N TRP A 727 -7.66 35.59 8.82
CA TRP A 727 -8.31 34.81 9.87
C TRP A 727 -9.36 33.87 9.29
N GLY A 728 -9.33 32.59 9.66
CA GLY A 728 -10.36 31.60 9.27
C GLY A 728 -9.83 30.25 8.79
N SER A 729 -8.55 30.19 8.37
CA SER A 729 -7.95 28.96 7.83
C SER A 729 -6.90 28.32 8.75
N HIS A 730 -6.71 28.85 9.98
CA HIS A 730 -5.67 28.40 10.91
C HIS A 730 -6.07 27.17 11.72
N THR A 731 -7.37 26.86 11.90
CA THR A 731 -7.81 25.81 12.85
C THR A 731 -7.26 24.44 12.51
N PHE A 732 -7.27 24.06 11.23
CA PHE A 732 -6.72 22.78 10.80
C PHE A 732 -5.20 22.77 10.91
N ALA A 733 -4.53 23.82 10.42
CA ALA A 733 -3.07 23.91 10.51
C ALA A 733 -2.57 23.88 11.97
N ALA A 734 -3.27 24.56 12.89
CA ALA A 734 -2.99 24.50 14.33
C ALA A 734 -3.17 23.08 14.89
N TRP A 735 -4.22 22.37 14.48
CA TRP A 735 -4.43 20.97 14.83
C TRP A 735 -3.31 20.06 14.31
N VAL A 736 -2.87 20.24 13.05
CA VAL A 736 -1.74 19.48 12.49
C VAL A 736 -0.49 19.65 13.35
N TRP A 737 -0.19 20.88 13.79
CA TRP A 737 0.98 21.19 14.62
C TRP A 737 0.79 20.82 16.10
N GLY A 738 -0.40 20.42 16.51
CA GLY A 738 -0.71 20.13 17.92
C GLY A 738 -0.68 21.34 18.85
N LEU A 739 -0.87 22.53 18.31
CA LEU A 739 -0.86 23.79 19.06
C LEU A 739 -2.28 24.31 19.28
N SER A 740 -2.48 25.09 20.33
CA SER A 740 -3.67 25.93 20.42
C SER A 740 -3.65 26.98 19.30
N VAL A 741 -4.83 27.46 18.89
CA VAL A 741 -4.93 28.50 17.85
C VAL A 741 -4.08 29.75 18.17
N PRO A 742 -4.09 30.30 19.39
CA PRO A 742 -3.22 31.44 19.72
C PRO A 742 -1.73 31.13 19.59
N GLU A 743 -1.27 29.96 20.04
CA GLU A 743 0.13 29.54 19.93
C GLU A 743 0.53 29.34 18.47
N TYR A 744 -0.32 28.68 17.68
CA TYR A 744 -0.12 28.54 16.24
C TYR A 744 0.02 29.90 15.58
N LEU A 745 -0.87 30.86 15.85
CA LEU A 745 -0.78 32.19 15.24
C LEU A 745 0.51 32.93 15.63
N GLN A 746 1.07 32.69 16.83
CA GLN A 746 2.34 33.29 17.26
C GLN A 746 3.55 32.63 16.57
N LYS A 747 3.51 31.31 16.36
CA LYS A 747 4.61 30.51 15.79
C LYS A 747 4.55 30.35 14.26
N ALA A 748 3.39 30.51 13.64
CA ALA A 748 3.18 30.39 12.19
C ALA A 748 3.63 31.65 11.43
N ASP A 749 4.90 32.01 11.62
CA ASP A 749 5.63 33.04 10.88
C ASP A 749 6.90 32.45 10.26
N VAL A 750 7.51 33.22 9.35
CA VAL A 750 8.68 32.77 8.59
C VAL A 750 9.97 32.81 9.41
N TRP A 751 10.68 31.70 9.48
CA TRP A 751 12.02 31.56 10.05
C TRP A 751 13.07 31.79 8.96
N PRO A 752 14.22 32.45 9.24
CA PRO A 752 14.70 32.91 10.55
C PRO A 752 14.26 34.34 10.92
N LEU A 753 13.43 35.01 10.12
CA LEU A 753 13.00 36.40 10.39
C LEU A 753 12.24 36.53 11.71
N ASN A 754 11.36 35.57 12.02
CA ASN A 754 10.90 35.32 13.37
C ASN A 754 11.72 34.16 13.94
N PRO A 755 12.55 34.38 14.99
CA PRO A 755 13.31 33.30 15.62
C PRO A 755 12.45 32.17 16.17
N GLU A 756 11.22 32.48 16.60
CA GLU A 756 10.21 31.51 17.07
C GLU A 756 9.31 30.99 15.95
N GLY A 757 9.58 31.40 14.71
CA GLY A 757 8.86 30.97 13.53
C GLY A 757 9.09 29.50 13.22
N GLU A 758 8.08 28.87 12.62
CA GLU A 758 8.10 27.45 12.23
C GLU A 758 7.92 27.25 10.71
N ILE A 759 7.86 28.33 9.92
CA ILE A 759 7.69 28.27 8.46
C ILE A 759 9.01 28.54 7.75
N MET A 760 9.47 27.59 6.92
CA MET A 760 10.63 27.77 6.05
C MET A 760 10.21 28.21 4.64
N LEU A 761 10.80 29.30 4.14
CA LEU A 761 10.63 29.71 2.75
C LEU A 761 11.92 29.51 1.96
N GLY A 762 11.80 28.88 0.80
CA GLY A 762 12.89 28.65 -0.14
C GLY A 762 12.66 29.35 -1.48
N VAL A 763 13.73 29.64 -2.21
CA VAL A 763 13.68 30.15 -3.58
C VAL A 763 14.61 29.37 -4.51
N LYS A 764 14.14 29.13 -5.74
CA LYS A 764 14.93 28.57 -6.82
C LYS A 764 15.42 29.67 -7.76
N LEU A 765 16.74 29.81 -7.85
CA LEU A 765 17.44 30.71 -8.78
C LEU A 765 17.83 29.95 -10.05
N GLU A 766 16.83 29.35 -10.69
CA GLU A 766 17.00 28.26 -11.68
C GLU A 766 16.90 28.72 -13.15
N ASP A 767 17.13 30.01 -13.41
CA ASP A 767 17.38 30.52 -14.75
C ASP A 767 18.28 31.75 -14.74
N GLN A 768 18.80 32.12 -15.90
CA GLN A 768 19.75 33.23 -16.04
C GLN A 768 19.20 34.56 -15.49
N GLN A 769 17.89 34.82 -15.63
CA GLN A 769 17.28 36.06 -15.13
C GLN A 769 17.19 36.08 -13.61
N ALA A 770 16.91 34.94 -12.97
CA ALA A 770 16.98 34.82 -11.53
C ALA A 770 18.41 34.95 -11.01
N LEU A 771 19.38 34.39 -11.75
CA LEU A 771 20.79 34.47 -11.41
C LEU A 771 21.32 35.91 -11.43
N ASP A 772 20.94 36.70 -12.43
CA ASP A 772 21.33 38.12 -12.58
C ASP A 772 20.93 38.98 -11.37
N ARG A 773 19.85 38.60 -10.67
CA ARG A 773 19.30 39.31 -9.51
C ARG A 773 19.43 38.54 -8.20
N ALA A 774 20.19 37.44 -8.17
CA ALA A 774 20.32 36.56 -7.02
C ALA A 774 20.69 37.31 -5.73
N ALA A 775 21.64 38.24 -5.80
CA ALA A 775 22.07 39.02 -4.64
C ALA A 775 20.95 39.89 -4.05
N GLU A 776 20.10 40.49 -4.88
CA GLU A 776 18.94 41.29 -4.44
C GLU A 776 17.83 40.39 -3.89
N THR A 777 17.52 39.29 -4.59
CA THR A 777 16.49 38.32 -4.20
C THR A 777 16.80 37.70 -2.84
N LEU A 778 18.03 37.24 -2.63
CA LEU A 778 18.44 36.62 -1.37
C LEU A 778 18.54 37.62 -0.21
N SER A 779 18.59 38.92 -0.50
CA SER A 779 18.53 39.97 0.54
C SER A 779 17.12 40.28 1.03
N VAL A 780 16.07 39.65 0.48
CA VAL A 780 14.69 39.81 0.97
C VAL A 780 14.54 39.11 2.33
N PRO A 781 14.16 39.83 3.40
CA PRO A 781 13.97 39.21 4.72
C PRO A 781 12.87 38.15 4.72
N GLY A 782 13.12 37.02 5.38
CA GLY A 782 12.14 35.93 5.56
C GLY A 782 12.43 34.65 4.77
N LEU A 783 13.49 34.63 3.96
CA LEU A 783 13.97 33.42 3.30
C LEU A 783 14.89 32.61 4.22
N ALA A 784 14.70 31.29 4.24
CA ALA A 784 15.52 30.35 5.01
C ALA A 784 16.61 29.69 4.15
N PHE A 785 16.30 29.39 2.89
CA PHE A 785 17.22 28.68 2.01
C PHE A 785 17.06 29.08 0.54
N ALA A 786 18.03 28.70 -0.28
CA ALA A 786 17.97 28.85 -1.72
C ALA A 786 18.68 27.70 -2.45
N GLU A 787 18.29 27.47 -3.69
CA GLU A 787 18.98 26.59 -4.62
C GLU A 787 19.19 27.25 -5.98
N HIS A 788 20.06 26.67 -6.79
CA HIS A 788 20.28 27.09 -8.17
C HIS A 788 19.57 26.18 -9.20
N GLY A 789 18.89 25.11 -8.77
CA GLY A 789 18.08 24.24 -9.62
C GLY A 789 18.83 23.73 -10.87
N PRO A 790 19.82 22.84 -10.74
CA PRO A 790 20.78 22.55 -11.81
C PRO A 790 20.13 22.04 -13.11
N ARG A 791 18.98 21.36 -13.03
CA ARG A 791 18.25 20.87 -14.21
C ARG A 791 17.65 22.03 -15.02
N ASP A 792 16.84 22.85 -14.38
CA ASP A 792 16.17 24.00 -15.01
C ASP A 792 17.15 25.09 -15.41
N LEU A 793 18.21 25.29 -14.62
CA LEU A 793 19.27 26.23 -14.96
C LEU A 793 20.10 25.75 -16.16
N GLY A 794 20.42 24.46 -16.21
CA GLY A 794 21.02 23.84 -17.38
C GLY A 794 20.16 24.03 -18.63
N LEU A 795 18.85 23.79 -18.51
CA LEU A 795 17.89 24.06 -19.57
C LEU A 795 17.87 25.54 -19.97
N SER A 796 17.95 26.46 -19.01
CA SER A 796 18.04 27.91 -19.26
C SER A 796 19.31 28.30 -20.01
N TYR A 797 20.40 27.55 -19.91
CA TYR A 797 21.62 27.72 -20.71
C TYR A 797 21.59 26.98 -22.07
N GLY A 798 20.52 26.22 -22.34
CA GLY A 798 20.35 25.46 -23.58
C GLY A 798 20.79 24.00 -23.51
N TYR A 799 21.14 23.48 -22.33
CA TYR A 799 21.45 22.07 -22.15
C TYR A 799 20.17 21.24 -21.99
N LEU A 800 19.90 20.36 -22.95
CA LEU A 800 18.65 19.57 -22.99
C LEU A 800 18.70 18.30 -22.13
N GLU A 801 19.83 18.01 -21.51
CA GLU A 801 20.06 16.75 -20.81
C GLU A 801 19.43 16.71 -19.41
N GLY A 802 19.02 17.88 -18.87
CA GLY A 802 18.34 17.98 -17.58
C GLY A 802 19.10 17.34 -16.42
N ARG A 803 20.44 17.40 -16.42
CA ARG A 803 21.30 16.80 -15.39
C ARG A 803 21.29 17.62 -14.10
N ALA A 804 21.28 16.92 -12.97
CA ALA A 804 21.51 17.49 -11.65
C ALA A 804 22.78 16.96 -10.98
N ASP A 805 23.32 15.85 -11.48
CA ASP A 805 24.49 15.18 -10.92
C ASP A 805 25.75 15.46 -11.76
N PRO A 806 26.94 15.50 -11.12
CA PRO A 806 28.20 15.67 -11.83
C PRO A 806 28.45 14.58 -12.90
N PRO A 807 29.15 14.90 -14.01
CA PRO A 807 29.66 16.23 -14.35
C PRO A 807 28.55 17.15 -14.88
N LEU A 808 28.49 18.36 -14.32
CA LEU A 808 27.61 19.45 -14.75
C LEU A 808 28.35 20.42 -15.68
N PRO A 809 27.63 21.14 -16.56
CA PRO A 809 28.24 22.20 -17.36
C PRO A 809 28.95 23.25 -16.48
N PRO A 810 30.12 23.80 -16.89
CA PRO A 810 30.87 24.77 -16.10
C PRO A 810 30.06 25.98 -15.64
N GLU A 811 29.15 26.47 -16.48
CA GLU A 811 28.28 27.60 -16.21
C GLU A 811 27.24 27.29 -15.12
N VAL A 812 26.75 26.04 -15.06
CA VAL A 812 25.83 25.58 -14.00
C VAL A 812 26.59 25.43 -12.69
N VAL A 813 27.82 24.89 -12.71
CA VAL A 813 28.69 24.80 -11.53
C VAL A 813 29.01 26.20 -10.98
N ALA A 814 29.41 27.13 -11.85
CA ALA A 814 29.72 28.51 -11.45
C ALA A 814 28.52 29.24 -10.85
N ALA A 815 27.30 28.98 -11.36
CA ALA A 815 26.08 29.51 -10.79
C ALA A 815 25.79 28.92 -9.40
N GLY A 816 25.95 27.61 -9.23
CA GLY A 816 25.84 26.95 -7.94
C GLY A 816 26.82 27.51 -6.90
N ASP A 817 28.10 27.68 -7.28
CA ASP A 817 29.13 28.31 -6.44
C ASP A 817 28.74 29.74 -6.03
N MET A 818 28.24 30.54 -6.98
CA MET A 818 27.82 31.91 -6.68
C MET A 818 26.65 31.94 -5.69
N VAL A 819 25.63 31.10 -5.87
CA VAL A 819 24.47 31.05 -4.95
C VAL A 819 24.89 30.55 -3.56
N LEU A 820 25.78 29.55 -3.49
CA LEU A 820 26.37 29.08 -2.23
C LEU A 820 27.10 30.19 -1.48
N GLU A 821 27.94 30.99 -2.15
CA GLU A 821 28.62 32.10 -1.48
C GLU A 821 27.65 33.20 -1.04
N LEU A 822 26.66 33.56 -1.87
CA LEU A 822 25.65 34.56 -1.51
C LEU A 822 24.78 34.13 -0.31
N THR A 823 24.45 32.84 -0.21
CA THR A 823 23.70 32.28 0.93
C THR A 823 24.52 32.33 2.21
N LYS A 824 25.81 31.97 2.17
CA LYS A 824 26.73 32.13 3.32
C LYS A 824 26.82 33.58 3.80
N GLU A 825 27.00 34.53 2.88
CA GLU A 825 27.06 35.97 3.21
C GLU A 825 25.81 36.47 3.95
N ARG A 826 24.66 35.84 3.71
CA ARG A 826 23.34 36.24 4.21
C ARG A 826 22.83 35.38 5.37
N GLY A 827 23.60 34.38 5.80
CA GLY A 827 23.18 33.44 6.85
C GLY A 827 22.00 32.56 6.43
N MET A 828 21.88 32.25 5.14
CA MET A 828 20.87 31.34 4.58
C MET A 828 21.49 29.97 4.30
N PHE A 829 20.65 28.93 4.24
CA PHE A 829 21.10 27.59 3.88
C PHE A 829 21.08 27.38 2.37
N PHE A 830 22.07 26.65 1.86
CA PHE A 830 22.13 26.27 0.45
C PHE A 830 21.68 24.83 0.27
N LEU A 831 20.77 24.64 -0.70
CA LEU A 831 20.30 23.34 -1.16
C LEU A 831 21.01 22.97 -2.46
N ASP A 832 21.62 21.78 -2.48
CA ASP A 832 22.27 21.21 -3.65
C ASP A 832 22.19 19.69 -3.66
N ASN A 833 22.41 19.08 -4.83
CA ASN A 833 22.44 17.63 -4.97
C ASN A 833 23.63 17.02 -4.22
N VAL A 834 23.36 15.93 -3.50
CA VAL A 834 24.37 15.13 -2.81
C VAL A 834 24.31 13.67 -3.27
N LEU A 835 25.47 13.05 -3.31
CA LEU A 835 25.70 11.65 -3.65
C LEU A 835 26.57 11.02 -2.55
N PRO A 836 26.57 9.69 -2.38
CA PRO A 836 27.34 9.05 -1.30
C PRO A 836 28.83 9.37 -1.39
N GLY A 837 29.35 9.50 -2.62
CA GLY A 837 30.75 9.80 -2.88
C GLY A 837 31.16 11.27 -2.73
N ASN A 838 30.21 12.22 -2.58
CA ASN A 838 30.54 13.65 -2.48
C ASN A 838 29.91 14.37 -1.28
N VAL A 839 28.97 13.75 -0.55
CA VAL A 839 28.16 14.42 0.48
C VAL A 839 29.01 15.06 1.58
N THR A 840 30.11 14.43 2.00
CA THR A 840 31.03 14.99 3.01
C THR A 840 31.71 16.27 2.51
N GLY A 841 32.21 16.26 1.27
CA GLY A 841 32.79 17.45 0.64
C GLY A 841 31.75 18.54 0.39
N GLN A 842 30.50 18.19 0.12
CA GLN A 842 29.40 19.15 -0.01
C GLN A 842 29.07 19.81 1.34
N ILE A 843 29.03 19.03 2.43
CA ILE A 843 28.85 19.56 3.79
C ILE A 843 29.99 20.53 4.14
N ASP A 844 31.25 20.16 3.86
CA ASP A 844 32.41 21.04 4.11
C ASP A 844 32.35 22.35 3.31
N ARG A 845 31.76 22.32 2.12
CA ARG A 845 31.50 23.52 1.31
C ARG A 845 30.39 24.39 1.87
N GLY A 846 29.54 23.89 2.77
CA GLY A 846 28.40 24.60 3.36
C GLY A 846 27.03 24.22 2.78
N VAL A 847 26.93 23.11 2.04
CA VAL A 847 25.65 22.53 1.64
C VAL A 847 25.01 21.87 2.85
N MET A 848 23.92 22.47 3.36
CA MET A 848 23.22 22.00 4.57
C MET A 848 21.85 21.40 4.28
N ILE A 849 21.41 21.45 3.03
CA ILE A 849 20.17 20.81 2.57
C ILE A 849 20.54 19.91 1.39
N GLY A 850 20.57 18.60 1.62
CA GLY A 850 20.93 17.61 0.61
C GLY A 850 19.75 17.18 -0.24
N ALA A 851 19.82 17.47 -1.54
CA ALA A 851 18.86 17.01 -2.54
C ALA A 851 19.28 15.68 -3.17
N GLY A 852 18.37 15.10 -3.97
CA GLY A 852 18.62 13.88 -4.74
C GLY A 852 17.78 12.67 -4.32
N ARG A 853 17.11 12.72 -3.15
CA ARG A 853 16.27 11.63 -2.61
C ARG A 853 17.03 10.31 -2.46
N ARG A 854 18.20 10.40 -1.84
CA ARG A 854 19.16 9.31 -1.69
C ARG A 854 19.42 9.04 -0.21
N GLU A 855 18.74 8.03 0.33
CA GLU A 855 18.91 7.61 1.72
C GLU A 855 20.38 7.27 2.03
N ASP A 856 21.07 6.58 1.13
CA ASP A 856 22.48 6.25 1.28
C ASP A 856 23.41 7.48 1.38
N SER A 857 23.04 8.59 0.74
CA SER A 857 23.76 9.87 0.88
C SER A 857 23.47 10.54 2.22
N ALA A 858 22.21 10.44 2.68
CA ALA A 858 21.80 10.94 3.98
C ALA A 858 22.52 10.19 5.11
N GLU A 859 22.64 8.86 5.03
CA GLU A 859 23.37 8.06 6.02
C GLU A 859 24.85 8.44 6.12
N VAL A 860 25.55 8.57 4.98
CA VAL A 860 26.95 9.01 4.97
C VAL A 860 27.09 10.43 5.55
N GLY A 861 26.18 11.34 5.20
CA GLY A 861 26.20 12.71 5.69
C GLY A 861 25.91 12.82 7.20
N ARG A 862 24.95 12.06 7.71
CA ARG A 862 24.61 11.96 9.15
C ARG A 862 25.76 11.38 9.97
N ALA A 863 26.41 10.34 9.46
CA ALA A 863 27.59 9.77 10.09
C ALA A 863 28.73 10.80 10.14
N TYR A 864 28.95 11.55 9.06
CA TYR A 864 29.97 12.59 8.97
C TYR A 864 29.69 13.76 9.92
N SER A 865 28.44 14.21 10.03
CA SER A 865 28.03 15.32 10.89
C SER A 865 27.81 14.93 12.36
N GLY A 866 27.91 13.64 12.69
CA GLY A 866 27.68 13.13 14.05
C GLY A 866 26.24 13.28 14.52
N ARG A 867 25.27 12.96 13.66
CA ARG A 867 23.84 13.04 13.94
C ARG A 867 23.44 12.23 15.19
N THR A 868 22.70 12.87 16.11
CA THR A 868 22.19 12.21 17.33
C THR A 868 20.67 12.21 17.49
N MET A 869 19.95 13.13 16.83
CA MET A 869 18.48 13.06 16.76
C MET A 869 18.11 11.81 15.94
N PRO A 870 17.17 10.95 16.38
CA PRO A 870 16.65 9.85 15.57
C PRO A 870 16.04 10.34 14.26
N TRP A 871 16.05 9.53 13.19
CA TRP A 871 15.42 9.88 11.92
C TRP A 871 14.47 8.81 11.43
#